data_AF-A0A2D2DG62-F1
#
_entry.id   AF-A0A2D2DG62-F1
#
_cell.length_a   1.000
_cell.length_b   1.000
_cell.length_c   1.000
_cell.angle_alpha   90.00
_cell.angle_beta   90.00
_cell.angle_gamma   90.00
#
_symmetry.space_group_name_H-M   'P 1'
#
loop_
_entity.id
_entity.type
_entity.pdbx_description
1 polymer ?
#
loop_
_entity_poly.entity_id
_entity_poly.type
_entity_poly.pdbx_seq_one_letter_code
_entity_poly.pdbx_strand_id
1 'polypeptide(L)'
;MNCAVLIHLQRASDGLTAWVSHTADDGIDTLLSCVPLARLPLALYPQRDTLLADWQSLCAARELVPVWPAFWRVFWHTLTRTRDHAPLPMPQRVAPAARPPATAAHPRAFRGTKYQPPKQPVPILDISAWLSDHRLLDGFFARHDFAHLPCLDAHGHPLLNFPGPDQAPTVCALLAHGAGIEAAQWPALPEAFRRAFAWSLRMAPAHTLLAWLHVWRGLGSPQQGVELVLPARLCALAPGAHKWAMLALHLPPTRQIVFLRAVLAQRACLLPCDAISVTQLMELDAASADEQRFDLYVNALLSNLSHQVSAAYTLCGCLLAERCTDANRISTLRAYLFTDKNCAHVPMADIDRMSRAVGTDGQFWELIAWENCGKLPGFDHVLRETCWEQLGTDAADQWMAIFKDIQSDEEDEEKNARRWRAYAAIFPEWHRGLIALSGPWQVKYVRMLRSHASGWDDVDSLRESVRYLLPLQQRLCRPPFSATADGDAVLSSMARNLPVEGWRQLAATGEQTWLMVERACRRDNDARLIRYGLFSLTQCWPAFTLRLFSTSPIRLMRTARLLGCLRYERRRQFLSETSHAAWFTTNWDHAEPYEACRTLYRLCIEVGLNSPVPRRLRDHIEGEITLTDKQIARHCRVSLARLPTVLLAALEWHIWRSIDMPFNLRGQSSAASHAVRLLAGVDDNRKGLRRFLLEHGQGRTHAYLDHPLNRAWFARHPRINADLWCGKAPAPTGEGTHGIRLAIETDPLETLMLGTYVGSCLGLGGYFDYSAVACLLDANKQVIYARDAAGRVLARQLVAIDERDRLVMFEVYPASAPESLVREFHAFCQVLANAVGIDMYRHREHDDYEVATVLARDWRDDGAAQDREELLA
;
A
#
# COMPACT_ATOMS: atom_id res chain seq x y z
N MET A 1 -11.91 20.45 3.46
CA MET A 1 -12.70 21.65 3.81
C MET A 1 -13.83 21.75 2.81
N ASN A 2 -14.99 21.19 3.15
CA ASN A 2 -16.23 21.37 2.38
C ASN A 2 -16.86 22.71 2.78
N CYS A 3 -16.10 23.79 2.66
CA CYS A 3 -16.54 25.10 3.10
C CYS A 3 -17.28 25.79 1.95
N ALA A 4 -18.46 26.29 2.27
CA ALA A 4 -19.22 27.19 1.42
C ALA A 4 -18.41 28.47 1.15
N VAL A 5 -18.46 28.99 -0.08
CA VAL A 5 -17.78 30.23 -0.48
C VAL A 5 -18.83 31.20 -1.00
N LEU A 6 -18.87 32.41 -0.44
CA LEU A 6 -19.73 33.47 -0.95
C LEU A 6 -19.18 34.01 -2.28
N ILE A 7 -19.96 33.87 -3.36
CA ILE A 7 -19.58 34.35 -4.70
C ILE A 7 -19.98 35.82 -4.86
N HIS A 8 -21.24 36.14 -4.55
CA HIS A 8 -21.72 37.51 -4.50
C HIS A 8 -23.02 37.63 -3.72
N LEU A 9 -23.35 38.87 -3.34
CA LEU A 9 -24.67 39.23 -2.84
C LEU A 9 -25.43 39.95 -3.93
N GLN A 10 -26.72 39.66 -4.05
CA GLN A 10 -27.59 40.21 -5.06
C GLN A 10 -28.76 40.95 -4.40
N ARG A 11 -29.13 42.10 -4.96
CA ARG A 11 -30.32 42.87 -4.59
C ARG A 11 -31.35 42.82 -5.71
N ALA A 12 -32.60 42.65 -5.32
CA ALA A 12 -33.75 42.67 -6.21
C ALA A 12 -34.97 43.20 -5.44
N SER A 13 -36.07 43.46 -6.15
CA SER A 13 -37.29 44.04 -5.56
C SER A 13 -37.90 43.18 -4.45
N ASP A 14 -37.65 41.87 -4.48
CA ASP A 14 -38.11 40.86 -3.53
C ASP A 14 -37.15 40.65 -2.34
N GLY A 15 -35.97 41.28 -2.35
CA GLY A 15 -35.04 41.28 -1.22
C GLY A 15 -33.57 41.11 -1.59
N LEU A 16 -32.78 40.77 -0.56
CA LEU A 16 -31.36 40.44 -0.70
C LEU A 16 -31.16 38.93 -0.72
N THR A 17 -30.43 38.43 -1.71
CA THR A 17 -30.02 37.03 -1.83
C THR A 17 -28.49 36.92 -1.86
N ALA A 18 -27.98 35.75 -1.48
CA ALA A 18 -26.58 35.40 -1.54
C ALA A 18 -26.40 34.21 -2.48
N TRP A 19 -25.42 34.32 -3.37
CA TRP A 19 -25.00 33.23 -4.21
C TRP A 19 -23.78 32.55 -3.59
N VAL A 20 -23.95 31.29 -3.22
CA VAL A 20 -22.97 30.54 -2.45
C VAL A 20 -22.57 29.30 -3.23
N SER A 21 -21.27 29.10 -3.35
CA SER A 21 -20.70 27.90 -3.95
C SER A 21 -20.42 26.88 -2.86
N HIS A 22 -20.89 25.65 -3.03
CA HIS A 22 -20.68 24.51 -2.14
C HIS A 22 -19.95 23.40 -2.89
N THR A 23 -19.09 22.67 -2.20
CA THR A 23 -18.59 21.39 -2.70
C THR A 23 -19.62 20.32 -2.34
N ALA A 24 -20.04 19.51 -3.31
CA ALA A 24 -20.96 18.40 -3.10
C ALA A 24 -20.33 17.32 -2.19
N ASP A 25 -21.15 16.39 -1.70
CA ASP A 25 -20.72 15.34 -0.76
C ASP A 25 -19.70 14.37 -1.37
N ASP A 26 -19.65 14.27 -2.69
CA ASP A 26 -18.63 13.50 -3.43
C ASP A 26 -17.26 14.22 -3.49
N GLY A 27 -17.18 15.48 -3.05
CA GLY A 27 -15.97 16.30 -3.08
C GLY A 27 -15.57 16.80 -4.47
N ILE A 28 -16.31 16.43 -5.51
CA ILE A 28 -15.94 16.61 -6.92
C ILE A 28 -16.77 17.74 -7.53
N ASP A 29 -18.07 17.76 -7.26
CA ASP A 29 -18.96 18.73 -7.89
C ASP A 29 -19.05 20.03 -7.10
N THR A 30 -19.00 21.14 -7.82
CA THR A 30 -19.19 22.47 -7.22
C THR A 30 -20.58 22.98 -7.59
N LEU A 31 -21.47 23.01 -6.61
CA LEU A 31 -22.84 23.50 -6.77
C LEU A 31 -22.91 24.98 -6.44
N LEU A 32 -23.63 25.73 -7.26
CA LEU A 32 -23.95 27.13 -7.01
C LEU A 32 -25.40 27.23 -6.55
N SER A 33 -25.61 27.68 -5.32
CA SER A 33 -26.94 27.87 -4.74
C SER A 33 -27.25 29.34 -4.52
N CYS A 34 -28.52 29.73 -4.67
CA CYS A 34 -29.01 31.05 -4.33
C CYS A 34 -29.86 30.92 -3.06
N VAL A 35 -29.46 31.59 -1.99
CA VAL A 35 -30.15 31.56 -0.69
C VAL A 35 -30.56 32.97 -0.29
N PRO A 36 -31.70 33.16 0.40
CA PRO A 36 -32.02 34.45 1.00
C PRO A 36 -30.89 34.88 1.96
N LEU A 37 -30.51 36.17 1.95
CA LEU A 37 -29.41 36.67 2.79
C LEU A 37 -29.64 36.37 4.28
N ALA A 38 -30.89 36.41 4.75
CA ALA A 38 -31.28 36.05 6.11
C ALA A 38 -30.93 34.61 6.52
N ARG A 39 -30.77 33.70 5.56
CA ARG A 39 -30.38 32.30 5.79
C ARG A 39 -28.88 32.07 5.65
N LEU A 40 -28.11 33.07 5.24
CA LEU A 40 -26.66 32.95 5.08
C LEU A 40 -25.99 32.84 6.47
N PRO A 41 -25.08 31.88 6.70
CA PRO A 41 -24.32 31.81 7.94
C PRO A 41 -23.48 33.08 8.18
N LEU A 42 -23.45 33.60 9.41
CA LEU A 42 -22.63 34.77 9.77
C LEU A 42 -21.14 34.58 9.49
N ALA A 43 -20.65 33.33 9.55
CA ALA A 43 -19.26 33.00 9.22
C ALA A 43 -18.89 33.31 7.76
N LEU A 44 -19.84 33.25 6.82
CA LEU A 44 -19.60 33.58 5.40
C LEU A 44 -19.70 35.08 5.13
N TYR A 45 -20.51 35.80 5.91
CA TYR A 45 -20.67 37.24 5.79
C TYR A 45 -21.05 37.87 7.14
N PRO A 46 -20.07 38.37 7.91
CA PRO A 46 -20.32 38.90 9.26
C PRO A 46 -21.27 40.10 9.31
N GLN A 47 -21.36 40.86 8.20
CA GLN A 47 -22.20 42.06 8.10
C GLN A 47 -23.65 41.75 7.66
N ARG A 48 -24.04 40.47 7.61
CA ARG A 48 -25.38 40.02 7.16
C ARG A 48 -26.52 40.79 7.81
N ASP A 49 -26.53 40.86 9.13
CA ASP A 49 -27.65 41.44 9.89
C ASP A 49 -27.72 42.96 9.70
N THR A 50 -26.56 43.62 9.68
CA THR A 50 -26.46 45.05 9.36
C THR A 50 -27.01 45.34 7.96
N LEU A 51 -26.62 44.55 6.96
CA LEU A 51 -27.05 44.74 5.58
C LEU A 51 -28.55 44.48 5.40
N LEU A 52 -29.12 43.52 6.14
CA LEU A 52 -30.57 43.28 6.19
C LEU A 52 -31.34 44.44 6.82
N ALA A 53 -30.81 45.00 7.92
CA ALA A 53 -31.40 46.17 8.57
C ALA A 53 -31.32 47.42 7.66
N ASP A 54 -30.21 47.60 6.96
CA ASP A 54 -30.04 48.65 5.95
C ASP A 54 -31.07 48.49 4.82
N TRP A 55 -31.25 47.28 4.29
CA TRP A 55 -32.26 46.99 3.27
C TRP A 55 -33.69 47.29 3.75
N GLN A 56 -34.04 46.87 4.96
CA GLN A 56 -35.36 47.16 5.57
C GLN A 56 -35.58 48.67 5.74
N SER A 57 -34.54 49.40 6.15
CA SER A 57 -34.59 50.86 6.31
C SER A 57 -34.84 51.56 4.97
N LEU A 58 -34.23 51.07 3.89
CA LEU A 58 -34.45 51.59 2.53
C LEU A 58 -35.87 51.28 2.02
N CYS A 59 -36.40 50.08 2.29
CA CYS A 59 -37.78 49.74 1.94
C CYS A 59 -38.83 50.56 2.71
N ALA A 60 -38.51 51.00 3.93
CA ALA A 60 -39.41 51.79 4.78
C ALA A 60 -39.18 53.32 4.68
N ALA A 61 -38.22 53.75 3.85
CA ALA A 61 -37.76 55.13 3.81
C ALA A 61 -38.85 56.10 3.36
N ARG A 62 -38.96 57.22 4.09
CA ARG A 62 -39.84 58.35 3.73
C ARG A 62 -39.05 59.59 3.32
N GLU A 63 -37.78 59.65 3.72
CA GLU A 63 -36.82 60.69 3.37
C GLU A 63 -35.48 60.04 2.98
N LEU A 64 -34.74 60.66 2.07
CA LEU A 64 -33.48 60.10 1.55
C LEU A 64 -32.30 60.29 2.53
N VAL A 65 -32.22 61.45 3.20
CA VAL A 65 -31.11 61.84 4.09
C VAL A 65 -30.84 60.78 5.18
N PRO A 66 -31.84 60.30 5.95
CA PRO A 66 -31.57 59.37 7.06
C PRO A 66 -31.09 57.98 6.62
N VAL A 67 -31.41 57.58 5.38
CA VAL A 67 -31.07 56.26 4.84
C VAL A 67 -29.92 56.32 3.82
N TRP A 68 -29.34 57.49 3.58
CA TRP A 68 -28.26 57.67 2.59
C TRP A 68 -27.01 56.82 2.87
N PRO A 69 -26.55 56.66 4.12
CA PRO A 69 -25.46 55.72 4.42
C PRO A 69 -25.85 54.25 4.16
N ALA A 70 -27.08 53.87 4.48
CA ALA A 70 -27.60 52.52 4.23
C ALA A 70 -27.70 52.23 2.73
N PHE A 71 -28.10 53.22 1.92
CA PHE A 71 -28.14 53.15 0.46
C PHE A 71 -26.78 52.75 -0.11
N TRP A 72 -25.72 53.45 0.31
CA TRP A 72 -24.36 53.18 -0.20
C TRP A 72 -23.79 51.86 0.32
N ARG A 73 -24.01 51.50 1.60
CA ARG A 73 -23.62 50.17 2.09
C ARG A 73 -24.30 49.06 1.29
N VAL A 74 -25.61 49.15 1.05
CA VAL A 74 -26.33 48.19 0.19
C VAL A 74 -25.77 48.19 -1.23
N PHE A 75 -25.51 49.36 -1.80
CA PHE A 75 -24.93 49.48 -3.14
C PHE A 75 -23.58 48.76 -3.27
N TRP A 76 -22.63 49.02 -2.36
CA TRP A 76 -21.27 48.48 -2.43
C TRP A 76 -21.17 47.00 -2.05
N HIS A 77 -22.07 46.52 -1.18
CA HIS A 77 -22.06 45.13 -0.76
C HIS A 77 -22.84 44.20 -1.68
N THR A 78 -23.68 44.70 -2.59
CA THR A 78 -24.55 43.87 -3.44
C THR A 78 -24.42 44.21 -4.92
N LEU A 79 -24.87 43.30 -5.79
CA LEU A 79 -25.06 43.53 -7.23
C LEU A 79 -26.55 43.49 -7.56
N THR A 80 -26.98 44.27 -8.55
CA THR A 80 -28.39 44.24 -8.97
C THR A 80 -28.69 43.02 -9.82
N ARG A 81 -29.86 42.41 -9.61
CA ARG A 81 -30.39 41.38 -10.51
C ARG A 81 -30.90 42.02 -11.80
N THR A 82 -30.18 41.86 -12.90
CA THR A 82 -30.68 42.31 -14.20
C THR A 82 -31.84 41.41 -14.64
N ARG A 83 -33.00 41.99 -14.93
CA ARG A 83 -34.09 41.28 -15.60
C ARG A 83 -33.97 41.52 -17.10
N ASP A 84 -34.17 40.48 -17.91
CA ASP A 84 -34.21 40.59 -19.38
C ASP A 84 -35.47 41.30 -19.91
N HIS A 85 -36.38 41.70 -19.01
CA HIS A 85 -37.64 42.34 -19.37
C HIS A 85 -37.53 43.86 -19.52
N ALA A 86 -38.52 44.44 -20.20
CA ALA A 86 -38.67 45.88 -20.39
C ALA A 86 -38.50 46.65 -19.07
N PRO A 87 -37.88 47.85 -19.10
CA PRO A 87 -37.59 48.62 -17.90
C PRO A 87 -38.88 48.82 -17.10
N LEU A 88 -38.79 48.60 -15.78
CA LEU A 88 -39.86 49.02 -14.89
C LEU A 88 -40.09 50.52 -15.10
N PRO A 89 -41.35 50.99 -15.20
CA PRO A 89 -41.62 52.41 -15.33
C PRO A 89 -40.94 53.14 -14.16
N MET A 90 -40.27 54.26 -14.45
CA MET A 90 -39.68 55.09 -13.40
C MET A 90 -40.72 55.30 -12.30
N PRO A 91 -40.40 55.00 -11.03
CA PRO A 91 -41.30 55.30 -9.92
C PRO A 91 -41.73 56.76 -10.03
N GLN A 92 -43.02 56.98 -10.33
CA GLN A 92 -43.56 58.32 -10.43
C GLN A 92 -43.37 58.98 -9.08
N ARG A 93 -42.84 60.21 -9.07
CA ARG A 93 -42.90 61.06 -7.88
C ARG A 93 -44.37 61.07 -7.46
N VAL A 94 -44.69 60.45 -6.32
CA VAL A 94 -46.04 60.51 -5.77
C VAL A 94 -46.22 61.98 -5.37
N ALA A 95 -46.74 62.78 -6.30
CA ALA A 95 -47.12 64.14 -6.00
C ALA A 95 -48.12 64.02 -4.83
N PRO A 96 -47.91 64.75 -3.72
CA PRO A 96 -48.85 64.71 -2.61
C PRO A 96 -50.23 64.97 -3.19
N ALA A 97 -51.20 64.10 -2.88
CA ALA A 97 -52.56 64.25 -3.37
C ALA A 97 -53.00 65.69 -3.12
N ALA A 98 -53.45 66.38 -4.18
CA ALA A 98 -53.85 67.78 -4.08
C ALA A 98 -54.78 67.95 -2.88
N ARG A 99 -54.46 68.90 -1.98
CA ARG A 99 -55.33 69.20 -0.85
C ARG A 99 -56.75 69.43 -1.40
N PRO A 100 -57.78 68.72 -0.89
CA PRO A 100 -59.13 68.91 -1.42
C PRO A 100 -59.48 70.41 -1.33
N PRO A 101 -60.00 71.01 -2.42
CA PRO A 101 -60.36 72.42 -2.42
C PRO A 101 -61.45 72.65 -1.36
N ALA A 102 -61.32 73.75 -0.62
CA ALA A 102 -62.36 74.16 0.32
C ALA A 102 -63.65 74.42 -0.48
N THR A 103 -64.67 73.59 -0.31
CA THR A 103 -65.98 73.78 -0.94
C THR A 103 -66.84 74.69 -0.06
N ALA A 104 -67.77 75.41 -0.68
CA ALA A 104 -68.65 76.39 -0.01
C ALA A 104 -69.51 75.79 1.13
N ALA A 105 -69.69 74.47 1.16
CA ALA A 105 -70.38 73.76 2.24
C ALA A 105 -69.52 73.59 3.52
N HIS A 106 -68.20 73.75 3.44
CA HIS A 106 -67.28 73.65 4.58
C HIS A 106 -66.13 74.69 4.51
N PRO A 107 -66.42 75.99 4.76
CA PRO A 107 -65.40 77.04 4.75
C PRO A 107 -64.40 76.95 5.94
N ARG A 108 -64.56 75.97 6.83
CA ARG A 108 -63.67 75.69 7.97
C ARG A 108 -63.33 74.20 8.06
N ALA A 109 -62.74 73.63 7.01
CA ALA A 109 -62.15 72.30 7.11
C ALA A 109 -60.94 72.36 8.10
N PHE A 110 -61.16 71.86 9.33
CA PHE A 110 -60.16 71.54 10.36
C PHE A 110 -59.72 72.61 11.38
N ARG A 111 -60.67 73.32 12.00
CA ARG A 111 -60.50 73.75 13.41
C ARG A 111 -61.74 73.38 14.23
N GLY A 112 -61.70 72.23 14.89
CA GLY A 112 -62.67 71.89 15.94
C GLY A 112 -63.30 70.48 15.93
N THR A 113 -62.88 69.54 15.07
CA THR A 113 -63.38 68.15 15.16
C THR A 113 -62.38 67.24 15.86
N LYS A 114 -62.87 66.49 16.86
CA LYS A 114 -62.15 65.49 17.66
C LYS A 114 -61.58 64.32 16.83
N TYR A 115 -61.85 64.29 15.54
CA TYR A 115 -61.35 63.33 14.56
C TYR A 115 -60.55 64.08 13.49
N GLN A 116 -59.22 63.98 13.56
CA GLN A 116 -58.36 64.26 12.41
C GLN A 116 -58.62 63.19 11.33
N PRO A 117 -58.64 63.55 10.03
CA PRO A 117 -58.65 62.56 8.98
C PRO A 117 -57.38 61.71 9.15
N PRO A 118 -57.42 60.39 8.86
CA PRO A 118 -56.23 59.56 8.93
C PRO A 118 -55.15 60.26 8.12
N LYS A 119 -54.01 60.58 8.77
CA LYS A 119 -52.85 61.17 8.11
C LYS A 119 -52.66 60.42 6.80
N GLN A 120 -52.76 61.11 5.67
CA GLN A 120 -52.50 60.47 4.39
C GLN A 120 -51.15 59.77 4.52
N PRO A 121 -51.06 58.47 4.20
CA PRO A 121 -49.82 57.75 4.34
C PRO A 121 -48.78 58.52 3.53
N VAL A 122 -47.76 59.03 4.22
CA VAL A 122 -46.63 59.69 3.55
C VAL A 122 -46.10 58.69 2.53
N PRO A 123 -45.98 59.07 1.25
CA PRO A 123 -45.54 58.14 0.23
C PRO A 123 -44.16 57.61 0.61
N ILE A 124 -44.03 56.29 0.62
CA ILE A 124 -42.76 55.62 0.82
C ILE A 124 -41.90 55.93 -0.41
N LEU A 125 -40.69 56.44 -0.18
CA LEU A 125 -39.68 56.51 -1.22
C LEU A 125 -39.29 55.06 -1.49
N ASP A 126 -39.78 54.47 -2.58
CA ASP A 126 -39.43 53.09 -2.97
C ASP A 126 -37.98 53.01 -3.47
N ILE A 127 -37.03 53.34 -2.59
CA ILE A 127 -35.58 53.38 -2.86
C ILE A 127 -35.09 51.97 -3.21
N SER A 128 -35.71 50.93 -2.63
CA SER A 128 -35.46 49.54 -2.99
C SER A 128 -35.71 49.26 -4.47
N ALA A 129 -36.79 49.77 -5.07
CA ALA A 129 -37.04 49.59 -6.50
C ALA A 129 -35.98 50.27 -7.36
N TRP A 130 -35.53 51.49 -6.98
CA TRP A 130 -34.46 52.20 -7.68
C TRP A 130 -33.12 51.44 -7.59
N LEU A 131 -32.76 50.91 -6.42
CA LEU A 131 -31.54 50.13 -6.23
C LEU A 131 -31.59 48.78 -6.96
N SER A 132 -32.79 48.22 -7.17
CA SER A 132 -33.00 46.92 -7.80
C SER A 132 -32.92 46.92 -9.32
N ASP A 133 -32.64 48.06 -9.97
CA ASP A 133 -32.41 48.15 -11.41
C ASP A 133 -31.32 49.20 -11.71
N HIS A 134 -30.25 48.80 -12.40
CA HIS A 134 -29.14 49.72 -12.73
C HIS A 134 -29.58 50.90 -13.59
N ARG A 135 -30.54 50.71 -14.50
CA ARG A 135 -31.02 51.78 -15.39
C ARG A 135 -31.84 52.80 -14.62
N LEU A 136 -32.66 52.32 -13.68
CA LEU A 136 -33.40 53.20 -12.77
C LEU A 136 -32.41 53.96 -11.88
N LEU A 137 -31.38 53.28 -11.38
CA LEU A 137 -30.36 53.87 -10.53
C LEU A 137 -29.52 54.93 -11.26
N ASP A 138 -29.13 54.69 -12.51
CA ASP A 138 -28.47 55.69 -13.36
C ASP A 138 -29.38 56.90 -13.62
N GLY A 139 -30.67 56.65 -13.89
CA GLY A 139 -31.66 57.72 -14.03
C GLY A 139 -31.95 58.46 -12.72
N PHE A 140 -31.74 57.83 -11.57
CA PHE A 140 -31.77 58.46 -10.26
C PHE A 140 -30.54 59.34 -10.05
N PHE A 141 -29.33 58.80 -10.31
CA PHE A 141 -28.07 59.54 -10.21
C PHE A 141 -28.05 60.78 -11.12
N ALA A 142 -28.52 60.68 -12.37
CA ALA A 142 -28.57 61.81 -13.29
C ALA A 142 -29.45 63.00 -12.81
N ARG A 143 -30.31 62.79 -11.80
CA ARG A 143 -31.23 63.81 -11.26
C ARG A 143 -30.97 64.12 -9.78
N HIS A 144 -29.99 63.45 -9.17
CA HIS A 144 -29.68 63.59 -7.76
C HIS A 144 -28.66 64.71 -7.54
N ASP A 145 -28.85 65.48 -6.46
CA ASP A 145 -27.93 66.53 -6.04
C ASP A 145 -26.82 65.94 -5.15
N PHE A 146 -25.71 65.56 -5.77
CA PHE A 146 -24.54 65.02 -5.06
C PHE A 146 -23.76 66.08 -4.27
N ALA A 147 -24.02 67.38 -4.47
CA ALA A 147 -23.43 68.41 -3.61
C ALA A 147 -24.10 68.43 -2.23
N HIS A 148 -25.41 68.15 -2.18
CA HIS A 148 -26.15 68.03 -0.92
C HIS A 148 -25.94 66.67 -0.23
N LEU A 149 -25.93 65.57 -0.99
CA LEU A 149 -25.72 64.21 -0.47
C LEU A 149 -24.66 63.50 -1.32
N PRO A 150 -23.37 63.54 -0.93
CA PRO A 150 -22.27 63.02 -1.73
C PRO A 150 -22.29 61.49 -1.83
N CYS A 151 -21.59 60.94 -2.83
CA CYS A 151 -21.34 59.50 -2.90
C CYS A 151 -20.53 59.08 -1.67
N LEU A 152 -20.98 58.04 -0.97
CA LEU A 152 -20.26 57.48 0.17
C LEU A 152 -19.63 56.14 -0.23
N ASP A 153 -18.49 55.80 0.36
CA ASP A 153 -17.88 54.48 0.28
C ASP A 153 -18.64 53.46 1.15
N ALA A 154 -18.17 52.20 1.18
CA ALA A 154 -18.78 51.14 1.99
C ALA A 154 -18.71 51.41 3.51
N HIS A 155 -17.86 52.33 3.96
CA HIS A 155 -17.71 52.74 5.35
C HIS A 155 -18.52 54.00 5.71
N GLY A 156 -19.14 54.63 4.71
CA GLY A 156 -19.91 55.86 4.88
C GLY A 156 -19.08 57.13 4.76
N HIS A 157 -17.84 57.07 4.26
CA HIS A 157 -17.01 58.23 4.00
C HIS A 157 -17.26 58.78 2.60
N PRO A 158 -17.24 60.11 2.38
CA PRO A 158 -17.37 60.68 1.04
C PRO A 158 -16.26 60.20 0.10
N LEU A 159 -16.64 59.73 -1.09
CA LEU A 159 -15.70 59.40 -2.16
C LEU A 159 -15.11 60.69 -2.74
N LEU A 160 -13.82 60.90 -2.52
CA LEU A 160 -13.08 62.03 -3.06
C LEU A 160 -12.71 61.74 -4.53
N ASN A 161 -12.92 62.72 -5.43
CA ASN A 161 -12.54 62.68 -6.85
C ASN A 161 -13.40 61.80 -7.80
N PHE A 162 -14.74 61.82 -7.67
CA PHE A 162 -15.62 61.02 -8.55
C PHE A 162 -16.96 61.70 -8.88
N PRO A 163 -17.38 61.81 -10.16
CA PRO A 163 -16.66 62.29 -11.36
C PRO A 163 -16.44 63.82 -11.30
N GLY A 164 -15.87 64.44 -12.35
CA GLY A 164 -15.70 65.89 -12.43
C GLY A 164 -17.01 66.67 -12.18
N PRO A 165 -16.94 67.94 -11.76
CA PRO A 165 -18.06 68.71 -11.18
C PRO A 165 -19.35 68.77 -12.03
N ASP A 166 -19.29 68.40 -13.31
CA ASP A 166 -20.41 68.47 -14.27
C ASP A 166 -20.97 67.10 -14.72
N GLN A 167 -20.51 65.97 -14.16
CA GLN A 167 -20.99 64.63 -14.56
C GLN A 167 -21.59 63.85 -13.40
N ALA A 168 -22.84 63.43 -13.54
CA ALA A 168 -23.46 62.49 -12.61
C ALA A 168 -22.78 61.10 -12.71
N PRO A 169 -22.49 60.43 -11.59
CA PRO A 169 -21.95 59.08 -11.60
C PRO A 169 -22.95 58.11 -12.22
N THR A 170 -22.43 57.13 -12.95
CA THR A 170 -23.20 55.95 -13.35
C THR A 170 -22.85 54.78 -12.45
N VAL A 171 -23.74 53.79 -12.34
CA VAL A 171 -23.49 52.52 -11.65
C VAL A 171 -22.22 51.87 -12.19
N CYS A 172 -22.05 51.85 -13.51
CA CYS A 172 -20.85 51.31 -14.14
C CYS A 172 -19.58 52.06 -13.72
N ALA A 173 -19.61 53.40 -13.70
CA ALA A 173 -18.48 54.19 -13.24
C ALA A 173 -18.18 53.91 -11.76
N LEU A 174 -19.19 53.85 -10.89
CA LEU A 174 -19.01 53.57 -9.47
C LEU A 174 -18.41 52.18 -9.22
N LEU A 175 -18.89 51.15 -9.92
CA LEU A 175 -18.29 49.81 -9.86
C LEU A 175 -16.85 49.79 -10.41
N ALA A 176 -16.52 50.69 -11.35
CA ALA A 176 -15.18 50.86 -11.90
C ALA A 176 -14.21 51.62 -10.98
N HIS A 177 -14.74 52.49 -10.11
CA HIS A 177 -13.95 53.34 -9.22
C HIS A 177 -12.98 52.54 -8.34
N GLY A 178 -13.45 51.42 -7.77
CA GLY A 178 -12.64 50.56 -6.91
C GLY A 178 -11.49 49.83 -7.62
N ALA A 179 -11.50 49.78 -8.96
CA ALA A 179 -10.44 49.16 -9.77
C ALA A 179 -9.39 50.17 -10.28
N GLY A 180 -9.56 51.46 -10.00
CA GLY A 180 -8.62 52.52 -10.40
C GLY A 180 -8.58 52.79 -11.91
N ILE A 181 -9.65 52.45 -12.64
CA ILE A 181 -9.77 52.72 -14.08
C ILE A 181 -10.57 54.01 -14.28
N GLU A 182 -10.12 54.90 -15.17
CA GLU A 182 -10.94 56.00 -15.65
C GLU A 182 -12.22 55.45 -16.31
N ALA A 183 -13.39 55.95 -15.92
CA ALA A 183 -14.68 55.40 -16.36
C ALA A 183 -14.82 55.24 -17.90
N ALA A 184 -14.10 56.05 -18.68
CA ALA A 184 -14.06 55.98 -20.14
C ALA A 184 -13.37 54.72 -20.71
N GLN A 185 -12.55 54.01 -19.93
CA GLN A 185 -11.79 52.82 -20.33
C GLN A 185 -12.41 51.51 -19.81
N TRP A 186 -13.57 51.57 -19.16
CA TRP A 186 -14.24 50.39 -18.61
C TRP A 186 -14.89 49.55 -19.72
N PRO A 187 -14.49 48.29 -19.94
CA PRO A 187 -15.12 47.45 -20.95
C PRO A 187 -16.56 47.11 -20.55
N ALA A 188 -17.47 47.02 -21.53
CA ALA A 188 -18.80 46.47 -21.30
C ALA A 188 -18.67 45.03 -20.79
N LEU A 189 -19.01 44.81 -19.51
CA LEU A 189 -18.92 43.49 -18.87
C LEU A 189 -20.16 42.66 -19.22
N PRO A 190 -20.00 41.45 -19.79
CA PRO A 190 -21.12 40.55 -20.02
C PRO A 190 -21.83 40.18 -18.72
N GLU A 191 -23.15 39.96 -18.79
CA GLU A 191 -23.97 39.81 -17.58
C GLU A 191 -23.56 38.61 -16.71
N ALA A 192 -23.28 37.46 -17.31
CA ALA A 192 -22.80 36.29 -16.59
C ALA A 192 -21.45 36.55 -15.87
N PHE A 193 -20.53 37.25 -16.53
CA PHE A 193 -19.26 37.65 -15.92
C PHE A 193 -19.48 38.62 -14.76
N ARG A 194 -20.33 39.63 -14.97
CA ARG A 194 -20.65 40.62 -13.93
C ARG A 194 -21.24 39.95 -12.69
N ARG A 195 -22.21 39.05 -12.87
CA ARG A 195 -22.81 38.27 -11.78
C ARG A 195 -21.77 37.42 -11.04
N ALA A 196 -20.89 36.74 -11.74
CA ALA A 196 -20.02 35.74 -11.14
C ALA A 196 -18.69 36.30 -10.58
N PHE A 197 -18.18 37.41 -11.11
CA PHE A 197 -16.83 37.91 -10.80
C PHE A 197 -16.79 39.35 -10.28
N ALA A 198 -17.70 40.22 -10.71
CA ALA A 198 -17.56 41.66 -10.43
C ALA A 198 -17.56 41.97 -8.93
N TRP A 199 -18.32 41.22 -8.13
CA TRP A 199 -18.32 41.38 -6.69
C TRP A 199 -16.94 41.08 -6.09
N SER A 200 -16.34 39.93 -6.40
CA SER A 200 -15.01 39.54 -5.92
C SER A 200 -13.89 40.47 -6.40
N LEU A 201 -14.09 41.13 -7.55
CA LEU A 201 -13.10 41.99 -8.20
C LEU A 201 -13.29 43.49 -7.93
N ARG A 202 -14.34 43.88 -7.19
CA ARG A 202 -14.70 45.30 -7.00
C ARG A 202 -13.62 46.17 -6.34
N MET A 203 -12.72 45.54 -5.58
CA MET A 203 -11.57 46.19 -4.93
C MET A 203 -10.23 45.79 -5.57
N ALA A 204 -10.25 44.95 -6.61
CA ALA A 204 -9.05 44.45 -7.26
C ALA A 204 -8.57 45.47 -8.30
N PRO A 205 -7.25 45.57 -8.54
CA PRO A 205 -6.73 46.43 -9.60
C PRO A 205 -7.30 46.09 -10.97
N ALA A 206 -7.44 47.11 -11.82
CA ALA A 206 -7.84 47.03 -13.22
C ALA A 206 -7.35 45.80 -13.99
N HIS A 207 -6.04 45.56 -13.96
CA HIS A 207 -5.40 44.48 -14.70
C HIS A 207 -5.86 43.09 -14.24
N THR A 208 -6.22 42.94 -12.96
CA THR A 208 -6.75 41.68 -12.42
C THR A 208 -8.14 41.41 -12.97
N LEU A 209 -8.98 42.44 -13.07
CA LEU A 209 -10.30 42.33 -13.68
C LEU A 209 -10.22 41.98 -15.16
N LEU A 210 -9.35 42.66 -15.91
CA LEU A 210 -9.14 42.37 -17.33
C LEU A 210 -8.61 40.96 -17.54
N ALA A 211 -7.72 40.47 -16.66
CA ALA A 211 -7.23 39.11 -16.71
C ALA A 211 -8.36 38.09 -16.49
N TRP A 212 -9.22 38.27 -15.48
CA TRP A 212 -10.38 37.39 -15.28
C TRP A 212 -11.39 37.45 -16.42
N LEU A 213 -11.62 38.63 -17.00
CA LEU A 213 -12.49 38.77 -18.18
C LEU A 213 -11.91 38.01 -19.38
N HIS A 214 -10.59 38.05 -19.56
CA HIS A 214 -9.89 37.28 -20.58
C HIS A 214 -10.00 35.77 -20.33
N VAL A 215 -9.80 35.31 -19.09
CA VAL A 215 -10.03 33.90 -18.67
C VAL A 215 -11.45 33.47 -19.01
N TRP A 216 -12.47 34.22 -18.57
CA TRP A 216 -13.87 33.88 -18.81
C TRP A 216 -14.20 33.80 -20.31
N ARG A 217 -13.66 34.71 -21.13
CA ARG A 217 -13.80 34.64 -22.59
C ARG A 217 -13.10 33.42 -23.18
N GLY A 218 -11.89 33.12 -22.71
CA GLY A 218 -11.10 31.96 -23.15
C GLY A 218 -11.76 30.62 -22.83
N LEU A 219 -12.51 30.53 -21.73
CA LEU A 219 -13.33 29.36 -21.35
C LEU A 219 -14.66 29.28 -22.14
N GLY A 220 -14.82 30.04 -23.22
CA GLY A 220 -16.01 30.00 -24.07
C GLY A 220 -17.18 30.89 -23.61
N SER A 221 -16.93 31.88 -22.74
CA SER A 221 -17.95 32.82 -22.25
C SER A 221 -19.17 32.14 -21.59
N PRO A 222 -18.96 31.21 -20.64
CA PRO A 222 -20.03 30.39 -20.07
C PRO A 222 -21.06 31.26 -19.34
N GLN A 223 -22.34 30.97 -19.59
CA GLN A 223 -23.47 31.70 -18.99
C GLN A 223 -23.96 31.08 -17.67
N GLN A 224 -23.73 29.78 -17.51
CA GLN A 224 -24.10 28.94 -16.37
C GLN A 224 -23.24 27.66 -16.39
N GLY A 225 -23.41 26.77 -15.42
CA GLY A 225 -22.69 25.49 -15.37
C GLY A 225 -21.34 25.55 -14.65
N VAL A 226 -20.64 24.42 -14.64
CA VAL A 226 -19.39 24.22 -13.92
C VAL A 226 -18.28 25.12 -14.47
N GLU A 227 -18.31 25.39 -15.77
CA GLU A 227 -17.41 26.26 -16.52
C GLU A 227 -17.45 27.72 -16.03
N LEU A 228 -18.60 28.18 -15.52
CA LEU A 228 -18.73 29.49 -14.87
C LEU A 228 -18.40 29.42 -13.38
N VAL A 229 -18.86 28.37 -12.70
CA VAL A 229 -18.83 28.26 -11.24
C VAL A 229 -17.41 28.06 -10.70
N LEU A 230 -16.59 27.21 -11.33
CA LEU A 230 -15.22 26.97 -10.87
C LEU A 230 -14.34 28.23 -10.91
N PRO A 231 -14.19 28.95 -12.05
CA PRO A 231 -13.38 30.16 -12.08
C PRO A 231 -13.96 31.27 -11.18
N ALA A 232 -15.29 31.36 -11.03
CA ALA A 232 -15.92 32.30 -10.11
C ALA A 232 -15.58 32.00 -8.65
N ARG A 233 -15.62 30.71 -8.25
CA ARG A 233 -15.20 30.25 -6.92
C ARG A 233 -13.72 30.52 -6.68
N LEU A 234 -12.87 30.25 -7.67
CA LEU A 234 -11.43 30.53 -7.61
C LEU A 234 -11.17 32.03 -7.43
N CYS A 235 -11.85 32.89 -8.20
CA CYS A 235 -11.78 34.34 -8.08
C CYS A 235 -12.27 34.85 -6.72
N ALA A 236 -13.33 34.26 -6.16
CA ALA A 236 -13.86 34.63 -4.84
C ALA A 236 -12.91 34.25 -3.70
N LEU A 237 -12.21 33.11 -3.81
CA LEU A 237 -11.21 32.68 -2.84
C LEU A 237 -9.92 33.50 -2.92
N ALA A 238 -9.43 33.74 -4.14
CA ALA A 238 -8.18 34.44 -4.39
C ALA A 238 -8.27 35.23 -5.71
N PRO A 239 -8.61 36.54 -5.68
CA PRO A 239 -8.66 37.38 -6.88
C PRO A 239 -7.34 37.39 -7.69
N GLY A 240 -6.20 37.23 -7.02
CA GLY A 240 -4.87 37.10 -7.65
C GLY A 240 -4.63 35.78 -8.38
N ALA A 241 -5.46 34.76 -8.20
CA ALA A 241 -5.30 33.44 -8.81
C ALA A 241 -5.73 33.37 -10.28
N HIS A 242 -6.00 34.52 -10.94
CA HIS A 242 -6.25 34.56 -12.39
C HIS A 242 -5.13 33.92 -13.19
N LYS A 243 -3.87 34.00 -12.72
CA LYS A 243 -2.72 33.35 -13.37
C LYS A 243 -2.85 31.82 -13.40
N TRP A 244 -3.38 31.20 -12.35
CA TRP A 244 -3.72 29.77 -12.36
C TRP A 244 -4.82 29.48 -13.37
N ALA A 245 -5.86 30.32 -13.43
CA ALA A 245 -6.93 30.13 -14.41
C ALA A 245 -6.47 30.37 -15.87
N MET A 246 -5.49 31.23 -16.08
CA MET A 246 -4.84 31.44 -17.38
C MET A 246 -4.11 30.20 -17.88
N LEU A 247 -3.47 29.43 -16.98
CA LEU A 247 -2.83 28.17 -17.34
C LEU A 247 -3.82 27.18 -17.94
N ALA A 248 -5.06 27.14 -17.43
CA ALA A 248 -6.11 26.30 -17.99
C ALA A 248 -6.35 26.57 -19.48
N LEU A 249 -6.26 27.83 -19.93
CA LEU A 249 -6.49 28.21 -21.33
C LEU A 249 -5.50 27.59 -22.32
N HIS A 250 -4.37 27.07 -21.85
CA HIS A 250 -3.42 26.34 -22.68
C HIS A 250 -3.78 24.86 -22.88
N LEU A 251 -4.79 24.35 -22.16
CA LEU A 251 -5.29 22.98 -22.25
C LEU A 251 -6.49 22.89 -23.21
N PRO A 252 -6.75 21.69 -23.77
CA PRO A 252 -7.99 21.41 -24.50
C PRO A 252 -9.24 21.69 -23.63
N PRO A 253 -10.38 22.09 -24.22
CA PRO A 253 -11.60 22.44 -23.48
C PRO A 253 -12.06 21.38 -22.46
N THR A 254 -11.92 20.09 -22.78
CA THR A 254 -12.30 18.99 -21.87
C THR A 254 -11.45 18.94 -20.59
N ARG A 255 -10.19 19.39 -20.67
CA ARG A 255 -9.22 19.36 -19.56
C ARG A 255 -9.12 20.67 -18.78
N GLN A 256 -9.62 21.78 -19.34
CA GLN A 256 -9.71 23.07 -18.66
C GLN A 256 -10.45 22.96 -17.32
N ILE A 257 -11.59 22.27 -17.32
CA ILE A 257 -12.45 22.11 -16.15
C ILE A 257 -11.82 21.17 -15.12
N VAL A 258 -11.20 20.09 -15.59
CA VAL A 258 -10.45 19.14 -14.74
C VAL A 258 -9.33 19.87 -13.99
N PHE A 259 -8.55 20.70 -14.70
CA PHE A 259 -7.47 21.48 -14.10
C PHE A 259 -7.97 22.50 -13.07
N LEU A 260 -9.00 23.29 -13.40
CA LEU A 260 -9.57 24.27 -12.47
C LEU A 260 -10.15 23.60 -11.21
N ARG A 261 -10.77 22.43 -11.37
CA ARG A 261 -11.26 21.62 -10.26
C ARG A 261 -10.10 21.17 -9.37
N ALA A 262 -9.03 20.66 -9.94
CA ALA A 262 -7.85 20.22 -9.20
C ALA A 262 -7.14 21.39 -8.46
N VAL A 263 -7.06 22.58 -9.06
CA VAL A 263 -6.53 23.79 -8.40
C VAL A 263 -7.31 24.14 -7.14
N LEU A 264 -8.63 24.01 -7.19
CA LEU A 264 -9.50 24.24 -6.03
C LEU A 264 -9.39 23.11 -5.00
N ALA A 265 -9.39 21.85 -5.45
CA ALA A 265 -9.33 20.67 -4.58
C ALA A 265 -8.03 20.64 -3.77
N GLN A 266 -6.89 20.86 -4.43
CA GLN A 266 -5.55 20.86 -3.82
C GLN A 266 -5.15 22.23 -3.23
N ARG A 267 -6.02 23.24 -3.32
CA ARG A 267 -5.77 24.63 -2.89
C ARG A 267 -4.49 25.23 -3.51
N ALA A 268 -4.15 24.82 -4.72
CA ALA A 268 -2.99 25.34 -5.44
C ALA A 268 -3.09 26.86 -5.69
N CYS A 269 -4.29 27.43 -5.62
CA CYS A 269 -4.51 28.87 -5.68
C CYS A 269 -3.83 29.69 -4.57
N LEU A 270 -3.39 29.04 -3.48
CA LEU A 270 -2.62 29.64 -2.40
C LEU A 270 -1.10 29.55 -2.64
N LEU A 271 -0.66 28.80 -3.64
CA LEU A 271 0.74 28.67 -4.02
C LEU A 271 1.17 29.80 -4.96
N PRO A 272 2.49 30.10 -5.03
CA PRO A 272 3.03 31.02 -6.02
C PRO A 272 2.58 30.64 -7.44
N CYS A 273 2.17 31.63 -8.22
CA CYS A 273 1.63 31.42 -9.57
C CYS A 273 2.66 30.93 -10.59
N ASP A 274 3.94 30.99 -10.24
CA ASP A 274 5.10 30.51 -10.99
C ASP A 274 5.57 29.12 -10.53
N ALA A 275 4.84 28.48 -9.61
CA ALA A 275 5.14 27.12 -9.14
C ALA A 275 5.04 26.05 -10.24
N ILE A 276 4.31 26.34 -11.33
CA ILE A 276 4.25 25.54 -12.55
C ILE A 276 4.36 26.46 -13.76
N SER A 277 5.14 26.07 -14.77
CA SER A 277 5.22 26.78 -16.04
C SER A 277 4.17 26.27 -17.05
N VAL A 278 3.86 27.09 -18.06
CA VAL A 278 3.01 26.67 -19.19
C VAL A 278 3.60 25.43 -19.87
N THR A 279 4.92 25.39 -20.06
CA THR A 279 5.63 24.25 -20.65
C THR A 279 5.40 22.96 -19.85
N GLN A 280 5.56 23.00 -18.52
CA GLN A 280 5.35 21.82 -17.67
C GLN A 280 3.89 21.33 -17.69
N LEU A 281 2.93 22.25 -17.75
CA LEU A 281 1.52 21.89 -17.88
C LEU A 281 1.22 21.24 -19.24
N MET A 282 1.79 21.75 -20.31
CA MET A 282 1.65 21.16 -21.65
C MET A 282 2.34 19.80 -21.75
N GLU A 283 3.47 19.60 -21.08
CA GLU A 283 4.12 18.29 -20.99
C GLU A 283 3.26 17.28 -20.22
N LEU A 284 2.59 17.70 -19.14
CA LEU A 284 1.64 16.88 -18.40
C LEU A 284 0.41 16.49 -19.26
N ASP A 285 -0.10 17.45 -20.04
CA ASP A 285 -1.20 17.22 -20.99
C ASP A 285 -0.81 16.21 -22.06
N ALA A 286 0.40 16.34 -22.61
CA ALA A 286 0.93 15.44 -23.62
C ALA A 286 1.27 14.04 -23.08
N ALA A 287 1.43 13.88 -21.75
CA ALA A 287 1.82 12.61 -21.16
C ALA A 287 0.76 11.51 -21.39
N SER A 288 -0.53 11.84 -21.26
CA SER A 288 -1.62 10.86 -21.40
C SER A 288 -2.73 11.39 -22.29
N ALA A 289 -3.33 10.53 -23.11
CA ALA A 289 -4.58 10.81 -23.80
C ALA A 289 -5.82 10.53 -22.91
N ASP A 290 -5.66 9.71 -21.87
CA ASP A 290 -6.73 9.29 -20.97
C ASP A 290 -7.11 10.43 -19.99
N GLU A 291 -8.41 10.77 -19.95
CA GLU A 291 -8.91 11.87 -19.11
C GLU A 291 -8.83 11.57 -17.60
N GLN A 292 -9.03 10.30 -17.20
CA GLN A 292 -8.92 9.89 -15.79
C GLN A 292 -7.46 9.92 -15.32
N ARG A 293 -6.52 9.52 -16.19
CA ARG A 293 -5.08 9.64 -15.89
C ARG A 293 -4.64 11.10 -15.82
N PHE A 294 -5.09 11.94 -16.75
CA PHE A 294 -4.81 13.38 -16.68
C PHE A 294 -5.33 14.00 -15.37
N ASP A 295 -6.56 13.68 -14.95
CA ASP A 295 -7.11 14.11 -13.66
C ASP A 295 -6.22 13.65 -12.50
N LEU A 296 -5.81 12.38 -12.47
CA LEU A 296 -4.90 11.86 -11.47
C LEU A 296 -3.57 12.64 -11.43
N TYR A 297 -2.96 12.87 -12.60
CA TYR A 297 -1.64 13.52 -12.73
C TYR A 297 -1.67 14.99 -12.30
N VAL A 298 -2.70 15.74 -12.69
CA VAL A 298 -2.85 17.13 -12.24
C VAL A 298 -3.05 17.16 -10.73
N ASN A 299 -3.90 16.29 -10.17
CA ASN A 299 -4.09 16.25 -8.72
C ASN A 299 -2.81 15.88 -7.98
N ALA A 300 -2.04 14.90 -8.47
CA ALA A 300 -0.74 14.54 -7.89
C ALA A 300 0.23 15.73 -7.94
N LEU A 301 0.38 16.37 -9.10
CA LEU A 301 1.25 17.54 -9.30
C LEU A 301 0.93 18.68 -8.34
N LEU A 302 -0.35 19.07 -8.25
CA LEU A 302 -0.75 20.19 -7.40
C LEU A 302 -0.67 19.84 -5.90
N SER A 303 -0.98 18.61 -5.52
CA SER A 303 -0.78 18.10 -4.16
C SER A 303 0.70 18.14 -3.79
N ASN A 304 1.57 17.62 -4.65
CA ASN A 304 3.02 17.56 -4.45
C ASN A 304 3.62 18.96 -4.32
N LEU A 305 3.20 19.92 -5.16
CA LEU A 305 3.62 21.32 -5.03
C LEU A 305 3.26 21.91 -3.65
N SER A 306 2.11 21.54 -3.07
CA SER A 306 1.73 21.97 -1.72
C SER A 306 2.65 21.40 -0.63
N HIS A 307 3.29 20.27 -0.90
CA HIS A 307 4.31 19.65 -0.07
C HIS A 307 5.74 20.06 -0.46
N GLN A 308 5.90 21.12 -1.26
CA GLN A 308 7.21 21.62 -1.73
C GLN A 308 7.97 20.63 -2.63
N VAL A 309 7.27 19.68 -3.24
CA VAL A 309 7.82 18.78 -4.26
C VAL A 309 7.76 19.46 -5.62
N SER A 310 8.84 19.38 -6.39
CA SER A 310 8.95 20.12 -7.64
C SER A 310 8.05 19.57 -8.75
N ALA A 311 7.57 20.46 -9.62
CA ALA A 311 6.78 20.07 -10.78
C ALA A 311 7.55 19.15 -11.73
N ALA A 312 8.85 19.41 -11.93
CA ALA A 312 9.73 18.59 -12.76
C ALA A 312 9.82 17.14 -12.24
N TYR A 313 10.00 16.96 -10.92
CA TYR A 313 10.05 15.62 -10.32
C TYR A 313 8.74 14.85 -10.52
N THR A 314 7.59 15.51 -10.31
CA THR A 314 6.28 14.87 -10.46
C THR A 314 5.99 14.50 -11.93
N LEU A 315 6.36 15.38 -12.87
CA LEU A 315 6.21 15.12 -14.30
C LEU A 315 7.00 13.90 -14.74
N CYS A 316 8.24 13.72 -14.26
CA CYS A 316 9.02 12.51 -14.51
C CYS A 316 8.25 11.25 -14.05
N GLY A 317 7.63 11.28 -12.87
CA GLY A 317 6.81 10.17 -12.37
C GLY A 317 5.61 9.87 -13.28
N CYS A 318 4.91 10.91 -13.74
CA CYS A 318 3.78 10.77 -14.66
C CYS A 318 4.19 10.16 -16.01
N LEU A 319 5.35 10.56 -16.56
CA LEU A 319 5.87 10.01 -17.80
C LEU A 319 6.28 8.53 -17.67
N LEU A 320 6.79 8.11 -16.51
CA LEU A 320 7.08 6.70 -16.23
C LEU A 320 5.80 5.90 -16.01
N ALA A 321 4.79 6.48 -15.36
CA ALA A 321 3.49 5.82 -15.15
C ALA A 321 2.81 5.41 -16.46
N GLU A 322 2.96 6.19 -17.53
CA GLU A 322 2.41 5.88 -18.85
C GLU A 322 3.05 4.67 -19.53
N ARG A 323 4.25 4.29 -19.10
CA ARG A 323 4.94 3.11 -19.62
C ARG A 323 4.54 1.83 -18.90
N CYS A 324 3.86 1.92 -17.77
CA CYS A 324 3.54 0.77 -16.94
C CYS A 324 2.24 0.09 -17.40
N THR A 325 2.37 -1.12 -17.96
CA THR A 325 1.26 -1.93 -18.49
C THR A 325 0.38 -2.58 -17.40
N ASP A 326 0.97 -2.95 -16.26
CA ASP A 326 0.27 -3.53 -15.09
C ASP A 326 -0.39 -2.47 -14.19
N ALA A 327 -0.08 -1.18 -14.39
CA ALA A 327 -0.66 -0.06 -13.66
C ALA A 327 -2.08 0.32 -14.09
N ASN A 328 -2.84 -0.62 -14.67
CA ASN A 328 -4.23 -0.40 -15.08
C ASN A 328 -5.20 -0.17 -13.90
N ARG A 329 -4.72 -0.21 -12.64
CA ARG A 329 -5.46 0.26 -11.48
C ARG A 329 -4.99 1.67 -11.11
N ILE A 330 -5.82 2.67 -11.41
CA ILE A 330 -5.66 4.09 -11.01
C ILE A 330 -5.31 4.22 -9.51
N SER A 331 -5.85 3.35 -8.66
CA SER A 331 -5.54 3.32 -7.22
C SER A 331 -4.07 3.04 -6.92
N THR A 332 -3.41 2.18 -7.69
CA THR A 332 -1.98 1.88 -7.54
C THR A 332 -1.13 3.08 -7.93
N LEU A 333 -1.42 3.72 -9.08
CA LEU A 333 -0.71 4.93 -9.51
C LEU A 333 -0.85 6.08 -8.51
N ARG A 334 -2.04 6.22 -7.90
CA ARG A 334 -2.27 7.21 -6.85
C ARG A 334 -1.34 7.01 -5.66
N ALA A 335 -1.06 5.77 -5.26
CA ALA A 335 -0.17 5.48 -4.13
C ALA A 335 1.27 5.94 -4.39
N TYR A 336 1.75 5.86 -5.64
CA TYR A 336 3.11 6.27 -6.00
C TYR A 336 3.24 7.77 -6.27
N LEU A 337 2.33 8.36 -7.05
CA LEU A 337 2.52 9.73 -7.56
C LEU A 337 2.29 10.82 -6.50
N PHE A 338 1.57 10.52 -5.42
CA PHE A 338 1.35 11.44 -4.32
C PHE A 338 2.46 11.29 -3.29
N THR A 339 3.35 12.28 -3.22
CA THR A 339 4.57 12.22 -2.40
C THR A 339 4.86 13.55 -1.73
N ASP A 340 5.57 13.47 -0.61
CA ASP A 340 6.07 14.61 0.16
C ASP A 340 7.60 14.78 0.03
N LYS A 341 8.26 13.89 -0.74
CA LYS A 341 9.71 13.92 -0.96
C LYS A 341 10.04 14.37 -2.38
N ASN A 342 11.10 15.14 -2.53
CA ASN A 342 11.53 15.71 -3.80
C ASN A 342 12.92 15.21 -4.19
N CYS A 343 13.14 14.98 -5.48
CA CYS A 343 14.47 14.78 -6.04
C CYS A 343 14.76 15.87 -7.08
N ALA A 344 15.90 16.56 -6.96
CA ALA A 344 16.27 17.63 -7.88
C ALA A 344 16.54 17.11 -9.31
N HIS A 345 17.05 15.88 -9.43
CA HIS A 345 17.38 15.30 -10.73
C HIS A 345 17.09 13.80 -10.74
N VAL A 346 16.02 13.41 -11.43
CA VAL A 346 15.72 12.01 -11.72
C VAL A 346 16.53 11.58 -12.95
N PRO A 347 17.40 10.57 -12.86
CA PRO A 347 18.25 10.16 -13.96
C PRO A 347 17.47 9.27 -14.94
N MET A 348 16.55 9.87 -15.73
CA MET A 348 15.66 9.15 -16.64
C MET A 348 16.40 8.19 -17.59
N ALA A 349 17.55 8.62 -18.13
CA ALA A 349 18.37 7.76 -19.00
C ALA A 349 18.93 6.52 -18.28
N ASP A 350 19.24 6.63 -16.98
CA ASP A 350 19.72 5.50 -16.19
C ASP A 350 18.57 4.58 -15.76
N ILE A 351 17.37 5.14 -15.54
CA ILE A 351 16.14 4.35 -15.38
C ILE A 351 15.85 3.54 -16.65
N ASP A 352 16.01 4.15 -17.85
CA ASP A 352 15.85 3.44 -19.13
C ASP A 352 16.91 2.35 -19.36
N ARG A 353 18.14 2.55 -18.86
CA ARG A 353 19.19 1.51 -18.87
C ARG A 353 18.83 0.36 -17.92
N MET A 354 18.36 0.68 -16.71
CA MET A 354 17.89 -0.28 -15.72
C MET A 354 16.72 -1.11 -16.25
N SER A 355 15.67 -0.46 -16.76
CA SER A 355 14.46 -1.11 -17.29
C SER A 355 14.79 -2.11 -18.40
N ARG A 356 15.66 -1.72 -19.34
CA ARG A 356 16.15 -2.63 -20.40
C ARG A 356 16.93 -3.83 -19.87
N ALA A 357 17.74 -3.64 -18.84
CA ALA A 357 18.47 -4.75 -18.23
C ALA A 357 17.54 -5.71 -17.49
N VAL A 358 16.53 -5.20 -16.78
CA VAL A 358 15.53 -6.01 -16.06
C VAL A 358 14.55 -6.73 -17.00
N GLY A 359 14.38 -6.26 -18.24
CA GLY A 359 13.59 -6.96 -19.25
C GLY A 359 12.08 -6.76 -19.08
N THR A 360 11.29 -7.84 -19.10
CA THR A 360 9.82 -7.77 -19.07
C THR A 360 9.28 -7.06 -17.85
N ASP A 361 9.97 -7.21 -16.72
CA ASP A 361 9.55 -6.63 -15.44
C ASP A 361 10.10 -5.21 -15.23
N GLY A 362 10.84 -4.66 -16.20
CA GLY A 362 11.48 -3.34 -16.10
C GLY A 362 10.47 -2.22 -15.80
N GLN A 363 9.28 -2.29 -16.41
CA GLN A 363 8.21 -1.31 -16.21
C GLN A 363 7.72 -1.24 -14.77
N PHE A 364 7.72 -2.36 -14.03
CA PHE A 364 7.37 -2.39 -12.62
C PHE A 364 8.39 -1.60 -11.78
N TRP A 365 9.67 -1.69 -12.15
CA TRP A 365 10.77 -1.05 -11.42
C TRP A 365 10.96 0.43 -11.72
N GLU A 366 10.50 0.93 -12.86
CA GLU A 366 10.65 2.34 -13.25
C GLU A 366 10.06 3.32 -12.22
N LEU A 367 8.80 3.10 -11.81
CA LEU A 367 8.14 3.94 -10.81
C LEU A 367 8.77 3.79 -9.42
N ILE A 368 9.16 2.57 -9.04
CA ILE A 368 9.84 2.32 -7.76
C ILE A 368 11.21 3.03 -7.73
N ALA A 369 11.95 3.03 -8.85
CA ALA A 369 13.22 3.72 -8.96
C ALA A 369 13.05 5.24 -8.85
N TRP A 370 12.03 5.80 -9.52
CA TRP A 370 11.68 7.22 -9.40
C TRP A 370 11.31 7.62 -7.98
N GLU A 371 10.48 6.82 -7.32
CA GLU A 371 10.07 7.04 -5.93
C GLU A 371 11.29 6.98 -4.98
N ASN A 372 12.15 5.98 -5.18
CA ASN A 372 13.40 5.83 -4.42
C ASN A 372 14.35 7.02 -4.62
N CYS A 373 14.41 7.63 -5.82
CA CYS A 373 15.19 8.87 -6.01
C CYS A 373 14.72 10.03 -5.11
N GLY A 374 13.43 10.10 -4.77
CA GLY A 374 12.89 11.09 -3.84
C GLY A 374 13.09 10.70 -2.37
N LYS A 375 12.84 9.42 -2.03
CA LYS A 375 12.87 8.94 -0.64
C LYS A 375 14.27 8.62 -0.11
N LEU A 376 15.20 8.23 -0.98
CA LEU A 376 16.53 7.71 -0.62
C LEU A 376 17.63 8.64 -1.20
N PRO A 377 18.16 9.59 -0.40
CA PRO A 377 19.16 10.54 -0.90
C PRO A 377 20.38 9.85 -1.51
N GLY A 378 20.69 10.16 -2.77
CA GLY A 378 21.80 9.56 -3.53
C GLY A 378 21.45 8.27 -4.27
N PHE A 379 20.19 7.84 -4.30
CA PHE A 379 19.79 6.66 -5.09
C PHE A 379 19.97 6.88 -6.60
N ASP A 380 19.92 8.13 -7.09
CA ASP A 380 20.25 8.46 -8.48
C ASP A 380 21.70 8.07 -8.84
N HIS A 381 22.64 8.17 -7.89
CA HIS A 381 24.02 7.72 -8.06
C HIS A 381 24.10 6.19 -8.18
N VAL A 382 23.31 5.44 -7.40
CA VAL A 382 23.22 3.97 -7.52
C VAL A 382 22.74 3.56 -8.91
N LEU A 383 21.70 4.22 -9.44
CA LEU A 383 21.21 3.97 -10.80
C LEU A 383 22.28 4.27 -11.85
N ARG A 384 23.00 5.41 -11.72
CA ARG A 384 24.00 5.86 -12.68
C ARG A 384 25.25 4.97 -12.73
N GLU A 385 25.80 4.62 -11.56
CA GLU A 385 27.03 3.84 -11.44
C GLU A 385 26.82 2.35 -11.68
N THR A 386 25.58 1.85 -11.55
CA THR A 386 25.32 0.45 -11.86
C THR A 386 25.56 0.20 -13.36
N CYS A 387 26.52 -0.66 -13.66
CA CYS A 387 26.78 -1.17 -15.02
C CYS A 387 25.68 -2.15 -15.48
N TRP A 388 24.45 -1.65 -15.70
CA TRP A 388 23.28 -2.42 -16.09
C TRP A 388 23.51 -3.35 -17.28
N GLU A 389 24.30 -2.89 -18.25
CA GLU A 389 24.60 -3.63 -19.48
C GLU A 389 25.44 -4.90 -19.25
N GLN A 390 26.06 -5.04 -18.07
CA GLN A 390 26.82 -6.22 -17.68
C GLN A 390 26.01 -7.23 -16.86
N LEU A 391 24.77 -6.89 -16.50
CA LEU A 391 23.90 -7.74 -15.69
C LEU A 391 22.99 -8.57 -16.59
N GLY A 392 22.83 -9.86 -16.27
CA GLY A 392 21.72 -10.65 -16.80
C GLY A 392 20.37 -10.17 -16.23
N THR A 393 19.29 -10.46 -16.95
CA THR A 393 17.91 -10.04 -16.60
C THR A 393 17.54 -10.35 -15.16
N ASP A 394 17.66 -11.62 -14.75
CA ASP A 394 17.37 -12.06 -13.37
C ASP A 394 18.28 -11.38 -12.33
N ALA A 395 19.53 -11.08 -12.70
CA ALA A 395 20.47 -10.42 -11.79
C ALA A 395 20.11 -8.95 -11.59
N ALA A 396 19.69 -8.26 -12.66
CA ALA A 396 19.23 -6.88 -12.62
C ALA A 396 17.92 -6.74 -11.79
N ASP A 397 16.96 -7.64 -11.99
CA ASP A 397 15.73 -7.70 -11.19
C ASP A 397 16.03 -7.86 -9.69
N GLN A 398 16.81 -8.88 -9.35
CA GLN A 398 17.16 -9.14 -7.95
C GLN A 398 18.02 -8.01 -7.35
N TRP A 399 18.79 -7.28 -8.19
CA TRP A 399 19.61 -6.16 -7.74
C TRP A 399 18.71 -4.99 -7.30
N MET A 400 17.67 -4.69 -8.06
CA MET A 400 16.65 -3.72 -7.68
C MET A 400 15.89 -4.13 -6.41
N ALA A 401 15.61 -5.43 -6.25
CA ALA A 401 14.94 -5.95 -5.07
C ALA A 401 15.70 -5.69 -3.76
N ILE A 402 17.04 -5.59 -3.77
CA ILE A 402 17.85 -5.23 -2.58
C ILE A 402 17.42 -3.87 -2.02
N PHE A 403 17.14 -2.90 -2.91
CA PHE A 403 16.86 -1.53 -2.51
C PHE A 403 15.37 -1.30 -2.20
N LYS A 404 14.48 -2.09 -2.80
CA LYS A 404 13.05 -2.10 -2.48
C LYS A 404 12.80 -2.49 -1.02
N ASP A 405 13.47 -3.54 -0.56
CA ASP A 405 13.26 -4.10 0.78
C ASP A 405 13.69 -3.16 1.93
N ILE A 406 14.28 -2.00 1.63
CA ILE A 406 14.67 -0.99 2.64
C ILE A 406 13.45 -0.25 3.19
N GLN A 407 12.42 -0.06 2.36
CA GLN A 407 11.22 0.68 2.72
C GLN A 407 10.15 -0.31 3.21
N SER A 408 10.18 -0.61 4.51
CA SER A 408 9.05 -1.25 5.17
C SER A 408 8.13 -0.18 5.73
N ASP A 409 6.86 -0.17 5.31
CA ASP A 409 5.83 0.78 5.77
C ASP A 409 5.56 0.69 7.28
N GLU A 410 6.00 -0.40 7.93
CA GLU A 410 5.83 -0.64 9.37
C GLU A 410 6.99 -0.08 10.22
N GLU A 411 8.08 0.38 9.59
CA GLU A 411 9.29 0.82 10.28
C GLU A 411 9.46 2.35 10.32
N ASP A 412 10.10 2.83 11.39
CA ASP A 412 10.45 4.24 11.62
C ASP A 412 11.32 4.81 10.47
N GLU A 413 10.95 5.99 9.94
CA GLU A 413 11.69 6.72 8.90
C GLU A 413 13.18 6.89 9.25
N GLU A 414 13.51 7.15 10.52
CA GLU A 414 14.90 7.31 10.95
C GLU A 414 15.70 6.00 10.80
N LYS A 415 15.06 4.87 11.08
CA LYS A 415 15.67 3.54 10.93
C LYS A 415 15.88 3.20 9.45
N ASN A 416 14.91 3.50 8.59
CA ASN A 416 15.03 3.33 7.14
C ASN A 416 16.15 4.22 6.57
N ALA A 417 16.24 5.49 7.01
CA ALA A 417 17.30 6.40 6.62
C ALA A 417 18.70 5.94 7.07
N ARG A 418 18.82 5.34 8.27
CA ARG A 418 20.07 4.72 8.75
C ARG A 418 20.47 3.52 7.91
N ARG A 419 19.52 2.62 7.61
CA ARG A 419 19.75 1.46 6.74
C ARG A 419 20.19 1.88 5.35
N TRP A 420 19.50 2.85 4.75
CA TRP A 420 19.88 3.39 3.45
C TRP A 420 21.31 3.94 3.43
N ARG A 421 21.71 4.73 4.43
CA ARG A 421 23.09 5.25 4.53
C ARG A 421 24.13 4.13 4.57
N ALA A 422 23.85 3.03 5.26
CA ALA A 422 24.73 1.87 5.26
C ALA A 422 24.79 1.20 3.88
N TYR A 423 23.65 0.98 3.23
CA TYR A 423 23.59 0.37 1.89
C TYR A 423 24.33 1.22 0.85
N ALA A 424 24.10 2.53 0.85
CA ALA A 424 24.79 3.48 -0.03
C ALA A 424 26.31 3.46 0.19
N ALA A 425 26.77 3.34 1.45
CA ALA A 425 28.20 3.25 1.75
C ALA A 425 28.84 1.92 1.31
N ILE A 426 28.06 0.84 1.27
CA ILE A 426 28.53 -0.50 0.90
C ILE A 426 28.40 -0.77 -0.61
N PHE A 427 27.47 -0.09 -1.28
CA PHE A 427 27.12 -0.25 -2.70
C PHE A 427 28.34 -0.42 -3.63
N PRO A 428 29.42 0.41 -3.56
CA PRO A 428 30.55 0.27 -4.47
C PRO A 428 31.27 -1.08 -4.38
N GLU A 429 31.33 -1.68 -3.18
CA GLU A 429 31.97 -2.98 -2.96
C GLU A 429 31.08 -4.12 -3.48
N TRP A 430 29.77 -4.04 -3.21
CA TRP A 430 28.79 -4.99 -3.72
C TRP A 430 28.76 -4.98 -5.25
N HIS A 431 28.64 -3.80 -5.86
CA HIS A 431 28.58 -3.63 -7.30
C HIS A 431 29.86 -4.12 -7.99
N ARG A 432 31.04 -3.79 -7.47
CA ARG A 432 32.32 -4.32 -7.99
C ARG A 432 32.38 -5.84 -7.98
N GLY A 433 31.89 -6.46 -6.90
CA GLY A 433 31.81 -7.92 -6.81
C GLY A 433 30.83 -8.53 -7.80
N LEU A 434 29.70 -7.86 -8.04
CA LEU A 434 28.66 -8.28 -8.98
C LEU A 434 29.18 -8.30 -10.43
N ILE A 435 29.80 -7.20 -10.88
CA ILE A 435 30.33 -7.09 -12.25
C ILE A 435 31.56 -7.99 -12.48
N ALA A 436 32.24 -8.42 -11.41
CA ALA A 436 33.34 -9.39 -11.49
C ALA A 436 32.88 -10.85 -11.65
N LEU A 437 31.57 -11.10 -11.71
CA LEU A 437 30.95 -12.40 -11.93
C LEU A 437 30.18 -12.39 -13.26
N SER A 438 29.95 -13.58 -13.83
CA SER A 438 29.26 -13.73 -15.12
C SER A 438 28.06 -14.67 -15.03
N GLY A 439 27.02 -14.34 -15.81
CA GLY A 439 25.83 -15.17 -16.02
C GLY A 439 25.15 -15.58 -14.71
N PRO A 440 24.88 -16.88 -14.49
CA PRO A 440 24.06 -17.35 -13.36
C PRO A 440 24.71 -17.08 -11.99
N TRP A 441 26.02 -16.82 -11.93
CA TRP A 441 26.70 -16.48 -10.69
C TRP A 441 26.39 -15.08 -10.17
N GLN A 442 26.01 -14.16 -11.06
CA GLN A 442 25.52 -12.84 -10.67
C GLN A 442 24.23 -12.98 -9.86
N VAL A 443 23.28 -13.79 -10.35
CA VAL A 443 21.99 -14.04 -9.68
C VAL A 443 22.20 -14.59 -8.28
N LYS A 444 23.03 -15.63 -8.13
CA LYS A 444 23.37 -16.19 -6.81
C LYS A 444 23.98 -15.15 -5.88
N TYR A 445 24.93 -14.37 -6.39
CA TYR A 445 25.59 -13.35 -5.59
C TYR A 445 24.64 -12.27 -5.09
N VAL A 446 23.75 -11.77 -5.96
CA VAL A 446 22.73 -10.78 -5.58
C VAL A 446 21.77 -11.36 -4.54
N ARG A 447 21.31 -12.60 -4.70
CA ARG A 447 20.48 -13.28 -3.68
C ARG A 447 21.20 -13.40 -2.34
N MET A 448 22.50 -13.74 -2.34
CA MET A 448 23.34 -13.75 -1.14
C MET A 448 23.42 -12.36 -0.49
N LEU A 449 23.64 -11.31 -1.26
CA LEU A 449 23.68 -9.94 -0.76
C LEU A 449 22.34 -9.52 -0.18
N ARG A 450 21.22 -9.78 -0.88
CA ARG A 450 19.86 -9.49 -0.41
C ARG A 450 19.57 -10.19 0.92
N SER A 451 19.86 -11.49 1.02
CA SER A 451 19.68 -12.22 2.27
C SER A 451 20.64 -11.76 3.37
N HIS A 452 21.81 -11.26 3.02
CA HIS A 452 22.75 -10.68 3.98
C HIS A 452 22.22 -9.36 4.52
N ALA A 453 21.85 -8.44 3.65
CA ALA A 453 21.48 -7.08 3.99
C ALA A 453 20.18 -7.01 4.80
N SER A 454 19.14 -7.74 4.37
CA SER A 454 17.83 -7.81 5.06
C SER A 454 17.89 -8.41 6.48
N GLY A 455 19.01 -9.06 6.82
CA GLY A 455 19.15 -9.74 8.10
C GLY A 455 19.40 -8.81 9.27
N TRP A 456 19.94 -7.60 9.11
CA TRP A 456 20.56 -6.86 10.22
C TRP A 456 19.64 -5.79 10.83
N ASP A 457 19.56 -5.79 12.17
CA ASP A 457 18.95 -4.68 12.91
C ASP A 457 19.95 -3.53 13.13
N ASP A 458 21.22 -3.89 13.40
CA ASP A 458 22.32 -2.94 13.55
C ASP A 458 23.05 -2.75 12.22
N VAL A 459 22.96 -1.52 11.70
CA VAL A 459 23.51 -1.12 10.40
C VAL A 459 25.04 -0.98 10.43
N ASP A 460 25.62 -0.69 11.59
CA ASP A 460 27.07 -0.59 11.74
C ASP A 460 27.71 -1.98 11.68
N SER A 461 27.12 -2.95 12.37
CA SER A 461 27.51 -4.36 12.26
C SER A 461 27.38 -4.90 10.83
N LEU A 462 26.33 -4.53 10.07
CA LEU A 462 26.21 -4.89 8.65
C LEU A 462 27.38 -4.33 7.83
N ARG A 463 27.73 -3.06 8.02
CA ARG A 463 28.83 -2.44 7.28
C ARG A 463 30.17 -3.08 7.63
N GLU A 464 30.37 -3.40 8.90
CA GLU A 464 31.60 -4.06 9.33
C GLU A 464 31.70 -5.51 8.83
N SER A 465 30.59 -6.27 8.85
CA SER A 465 30.57 -7.66 8.41
C SER A 465 30.98 -7.83 6.95
N VAL A 466 30.58 -6.88 6.08
CA VAL A 466 30.91 -6.90 4.65
C VAL A 466 32.42 -6.93 4.43
N ARG A 467 33.20 -6.18 5.22
CA ARG A 467 34.67 -6.14 5.11
C ARG A 467 35.33 -7.51 5.28
N TYR A 468 34.69 -8.40 6.04
CA TYR A 468 35.21 -9.73 6.33
C TYR A 468 34.56 -10.82 5.48
N LEU A 469 33.26 -10.68 5.17
CA LEU A 469 32.46 -11.74 4.56
C LEU A 469 32.25 -11.57 3.05
N LEU A 470 32.45 -10.38 2.48
CA LEU A 470 32.32 -10.16 1.04
C LEU A 470 33.25 -11.05 0.21
N PRO A 471 34.54 -11.24 0.58
CA PRO A 471 35.42 -12.16 -0.17
C PRO A 471 34.92 -13.61 -0.13
N LEU A 472 34.32 -14.03 0.99
CA LEU A 472 33.70 -15.35 1.11
C LEU A 472 32.48 -15.46 0.19
N GLN A 473 31.58 -14.46 0.20
CA GLN A 473 30.41 -14.45 -0.68
C GLN A 473 30.81 -14.56 -2.16
N GLN A 474 31.80 -13.79 -2.59
CA GLN A 474 32.35 -13.86 -3.95
C GLN A 474 32.92 -15.23 -4.27
N ARG A 475 33.63 -15.86 -3.33
CA ARG A 475 34.16 -17.23 -3.48
C ARG A 475 33.04 -18.28 -3.63
N LEU A 476 31.95 -18.15 -2.87
CA LEU A 476 30.78 -19.05 -2.94
C LEU A 476 29.97 -18.89 -4.23
N CYS A 477 30.23 -17.83 -5.00
CA CYS A 477 29.61 -17.53 -6.28
C CYS A 477 30.54 -17.86 -7.47
N ARG A 478 31.39 -18.88 -7.33
CA ARG A 478 32.29 -19.39 -8.39
C ARG A 478 32.41 -20.92 -8.31
N PRO A 479 32.89 -21.61 -9.35
CA PRO A 479 33.21 -23.02 -9.24
C PRO A 479 34.15 -23.32 -8.07
N PRO A 480 33.99 -24.47 -7.38
CA PRO A 480 33.12 -25.61 -7.72
C PRO A 480 31.71 -25.57 -7.10
N PHE A 481 31.27 -24.43 -6.58
CA PHE A 481 29.89 -24.29 -6.08
C PHE A 481 28.88 -24.40 -7.24
N SER A 482 27.60 -24.58 -6.94
CA SER A 482 26.53 -24.50 -7.94
C SER A 482 26.00 -23.07 -8.04
N ALA A 483 25.73 -22.58 -9.25
CA ALA A 483 25.10 -21.27 -9.45
C ALA A 483 23.61 -21.25 -9.08
N THR A 484 22.97 -22.42 -8.99
CA THR A 484 21.52 -22.55 -8.74
C THR A 484 21.18 -23.11 -7.35
N ALA A 485 22.18 -23.46 -6.54
CA ALA A 485 21.90 -24.05 -5.24
C ALA A 485 21.47 -22.99 -4.23
N ASP A 486 20.41 -23.30 -3.49
CA ASP A 486 19.98 -22.51 -2.34
C ASP A 486 20.89 -22.78 -1.14
N GLY A 487 21.13 -21.76 -0.31
CA GLY A 487 22.11 -21.79 0.78
C GLY A 487 22.60 -20.42 1.21
N ASP A 488 22.35 -19.41 0.38
CA ASP A 488 22.66 -18.00 0.56
C ASP A 488 22.37 -17.48 1.97
N ALA A 489 21.22 -17.85 2.51
CA ALA A 489 20.73 -17.36 3.78
C ALA A 489 21.41 -18.00 5.01
N VAL A 490 22.13 -19.12 4.84
CA VAL A 490 22.85 -19.79 5.93
C VAL A 490 24.01 -18.93 6.43
N LEU A 491 24.84 -18.42 5.52
CA LEU A 491 25.95 -17.54 5.88
C LEU A 491 25.45 -16.31 6.64
N SER A 492 24.42 -15.64 6.10
CA SER A 492 23.83 -14.44 6.69
C SER A 492 23.23 -14.69 8.07
N SER A 493 22.56 -15.83 8.24
CA SER A 493 21.94 -16.20 9.53
C SER A 493 22.97 -16.53 10.61
N MET A 494 24.10 -17.12 10.22
CA MET A 494 25.21 -17.30 11.15
C MET A 494 25.86 -15.96 11.49
N ALA A 495 26.22 -15.17 10.47
CA ALA A 495 26.96 -13.93 10.61
C ALA A 495 26.31 -12.92 11.56
N ARG A 496 24.97 -12.78 11.52
CA ARG A 496 24.22 -11.81 12.34
C ARG A 496 24.50 -11.90 13.84
N ASN A 497 24.74 -13.11 14.36
CA ASN A 497 24.93 -13.32 15.79
C ASN A 497 26.40 -13.55 16.17
N LEU A 498 27.32 -13.31 15.25
CA LEU A 498 28.74 -13.55 15.46
C LEU A 498 29.51 -12.23 15.57
N PRO A 499 30.54 -12.16 16.43
CA PRO A 499 31.48 -11.05 16.44
C PRO A 499 32.45 -11.15 15.24
N VAL A 500 33.30 -10.13 15.08
CA VAL A 500 34.35 -10.05 14.05
C VAL A 500 35.21 -11.32 14.00
N GLU A 501 35.62 -11.87 15.13
CA GLU A 501 36.41 -13.11 15.19
C GLU A 501 35.64 -14.29 14.57
N GLY A 502 34.32 -14.35 14.78
CA GLY A 502 33.46 -15.35 14.17
C GLY A 502 33.35 -15.19 12.65
N TRP A 503 33.26 -13.94 12.16
CA TRP A 503 33.27 -13.67 10.71
C TRP A 503 34.59 -14.09 10.07
N ARG A 504 35.72 -13.80 10.72
CA ARG A 504 37.05 -14.26 10.27
C ARG A 504 37.12 -15.78 10.21
N GLN A 505 36.58 -16.49 11.20
CA GLN A 505 36.52 -17.95 11.20
C GLN A 505 35.64 -18.51 10.05
N LEU A 506 34.49 -17.89 9.78
CA LEU A 506 33.65 -18.27 8.63
C LEU A 506 34.37 -18.06 7.31
N ALA A 507 35.03 -16.91 7.12
CA ALA A 507 35.81 -16.60 5.92
C ALA A 507 36.99 -17.58 5.73
N ALA A 508 37.66 -17.96 6.81
CA ALA A 508 38.76 -18.91 6.82
C ALA A 508 38.33 -20.38 6.64
N THR A 509 37.03 -20.68 6.73
CA THR A 509 36.53 -22.05 6.59
C THR A 509 36.78 -22.58 5.18
N GLY A 510 37.30 -23.81 5.08
CA GLY A 510 37.65 -24.46 3.83
C GLY A 510 36.46 -24.71 2.91
N GLU A 511 36.73 -24.76 1.60
CA GLU A 511 35.74 -24.92 0.54
C GLU A 511 34.86 -26.18 0.71
N GLN A 512 35.47 -27.29 1.12
CA GLN A 512 34.78 -28.56 1.31
C GLN A 512 33.62 -28.48 2.32
N THR A 513 33.78 -27.68 3.38
CA THR A 513 32.72 -27.45 4.36
C THR A 513 31.54 -26.72 3.73
N TRP A 514 31.80 -25.67 2.95
CA TRP A 514 30.76 -24.92 2.25
C TRP A 514 30.06 -25.74 1.17
N LEU A 515 30.77 -26.63 0.47
CA LEU A 515 30.15 -27.58 -0.47
C LEU A 515 29.19 -28.54 0.25
N MET A 516 29.49 -28.93 1.49
CA MET A 516 28.57 -29.72 2.32
C MET A 516 27.33 -28.92 2.73
N VAL A 517 27.49 -27.63 3.06
CA VAL A 517 26.37 -26.72 3.34
C VAL A 517 25.47 -26.58 2.13
N GLU A 518 26.04 -26.32 0.95
CA GLU A 518 25.29 -26.19 -0.31
C GLU A 518 24.52 -27.47 -0.63
N ARG A 519 25.15 -28.64 -0.48
CA ARG A 519 24.46 -29.93 -0.68
C ARG A 519 23.30 -30.14 0.29
N ALA A 520 23.43 -29.69 1.54
CA ALA A 520 22.39 -29.79 2.55
C ALA A 520 21.22 -28.82 2.29
N CYS A 521 21.47 -27.74 1.54
CA CYS A 521 20.50 -26.68 1.25
C CYS A 521 19.90 -26.77 -0.16
N ARG A 522 20.12 -27.86 -0.90
CA ARG A 522 19.57 -28.06 -2.27
C ARG A 522 18.05 -27.98 -2.40
N ARG A 523 17.31 -28.10 -1.29
CA ARG A 523 15.85 -27.94 -1.24
C ARG A 523 15.56 -26.70 -0.41
N ASP A 524 14.79 -25.77 -0.94
CA ASP A 524 14.42 -24.52 -0.27
C ASP A 524 13.90 -24.72 1.17
N ASN A 525 13.01 -25.68 1.35
CA ASN A 525 12.45 -26.01 2.66
C ASN A 525 13.54 -26.50 3.65
N ASP A 526 14.48 -27.34 3.18
CA ASP A 526 15.60 -27.79 4.00
C ASP A 526 16.55 -26.61 4.32
N ALA A 527 16.88 -25.79 3.33
CA ALA A 527 17.70 -24.60 3.48
C ALA A 527 17.11 -23.65 4.54
N ARG A 528 15.80 -23.44 4.52
CA ARG A 528 15.10 -22.59 5.49
C ARG A 528 15.14 -23.15 6.91
N LEU A 529 14.91 -24.44 7.09
CA LEU A 529 15.03 -25.09 8.40
C LEU A 529 16.47 -25.03 8.92
N ILE A 530 17.45 -25.32 8.07
CA ILE A 530 18.88 -25.20 8.42
C ILE A 530 19.21 -23.77 8.83
N ARG A 531 18.76 -22.78 8.06
CA ARG A 531 18.88 -21.35 8.35
C ARG A 531 18.37 -21.01 9.75
N TYR A 532 17.15 -21.43 10.08
CA TYR A 532 16.53 -21.17 11.38
C TYR A 532 17.24 -21.84 12.55
N GLY A 533 17.68 -23.08 12.37
CA GLY A 533 18.46 -23.80 13.36
C GLY A 533 19.81 -23.13 13.61
N LEU A 534 20.56 -22.81 12.55
CA LEU A 534 21.87 -22.15 12.65
C LEU A 534 21.77 -20.75 13.24
N PHE A 535 20.73 -19.98 12.88
CA PHE A 535 20.48 -18.67 13.49
C PHE A 535 20.36 -18.79 15.02
N SER A 536 19.54 -19.73 15.49
CA SER A 536 19.29 -19.91 16.93
C SER A 536 20.54 -20.44 17.65
N LEU A 537 21.28 -21.34 16.99
CA LEU A 537 22.54 -21.89 17.50
C LEU A 537 23.64 -20.83 17.60
N THR A 538 23.83 -19.97 16.60
CA THR A 538 24.82 -18.89 16.68
C THR A 538 24.41 -17.83 17.70
N GLN A 539 23.11 -17.54 17.84
CA GLN A 539 22.60 -16.62 18.85
C GLN A 539 22.85 -17.10 20.28
N CYS A 540 22.59 -18.39 20.56
CA CYS A 540 22.70 -18.90 21.92
C CYS A 540 24.12 -19.42 22.23
N TRP A 541 24.74 -20.13 21.29
CA TRP A 541 26.01 -20.85 21.47
C TRP A 541 26.97 -20.61 20.28
N PRO A 542 27.47 -19.37 20.08
CA PRO A 542 28.28 -19.00 18.92
C PRO A 542 29.57 -19.81 18.80
N ALA A 543 30.33 -19.95 19.88
CA ALA A 543 31.60 -20.68 19.88
C ALA A 543 31.41 -22.19 19.60
N PHE A 544 30.39 -22.80 20.20
CA PHE A 544 30.00 -24.19 19.95
C PHE A 544 29.67 -24.40 18.46
N THR A 545 28.87 -23.50 17.89
CA THR A 545 28.43 -23.58 16.50
C THR A 545 29.60 -23.45 15.53
N LEU A 546 30.50 -22.47 15.74
CA LEU A 546 31.68 -22.28 14.87
C LEU A 546 32.63 -23.48 14.92
N ARG A 547 32.92 -24.01 16.12
CA ARG A 547 33.73 -25.23 16.27
C ARG A 547 33.14 -26.40 15.49
N LEU A 548 31.82 -26.60 15.59
CA LEU A 548 31.12 -27.70 14.91
C LEU A 548 30.99 -27.49 13.40
N PHE A 549 30.91 -26.25 12.96
CA PHE A 549 30.89 -25.91 11.55
C PHE A 549 32.18 -26.36 10.86
N SER A 550 33.34 -26.14 11.50
CA SER A 550 34.63 -26.58 10.95
C SER A 550 34.90 -28.08 11.12
N THR A 551 34.43 -28.71 12.20
CA THR A 551 34.80 -30.09 12.56
C THR A 551 33.77 -31.16 12.20
N SER A 552 32.48 -30.81 12.05
CA SER A 552 31.39 -31.76 11.82
C SER A 552 30.21 -31.16 11.02
N PRO A 553 30.46 -30.51 9.85
CA PRO A 553 29.45 -29.73 9.15
C PRO A 553 28.21 -30.52 8.71
N ILE A 554 28.39 -31.74 8.19
CA ILE A 554 27.25 -32.58 7.73
C ILE A 554 26.26 -32.82 8.88
N ARG A 555 26.78 -33.20 10.06
CA ARG A 555 25.94 -33.45 11.21
C ARG A 555 25.35 -32.16 11.76
N LEU A 556 26.11 -31.06 11.77
CA LEU A 556 25.59 -29.75 12.17
C LEU A 556 24.40 -29.34 11.30
N MET A 557 24.46 -29.49 9.97
CA MET A 557 23.33 -29.18 9.08
C MET A 557 22.10 -30.03 9.41
N ARG A 558 22.29 -31.34 9.65
CA ARG A 558 21.20 -32.24 10.06
C ARG A 558 20.57 -31.82 11.38
N THR A 559 21.38 -31.51 12.39
CA THR A 559 20.90 -31.07 13.71
C THR A 559 20.24 -29.70 13.62
N ALA A 560 20.81 -28.75 12.87
CA ALA A 560 20.22 -27.44 12.62
C ALA A 560 18.87 -27.55 11.91
N ARG A 561 18.75 -28.41 10.88
CA ARG A 561 17.47 -28.68 10.23
C ARG A 561 16.40 -29.16 11.21
N LEU A 562 16.76 -30.10 12.09
CA LEU A 562 15.84 -30.61 13.10
C LEU A 562 15.44 -29.53 14.11
N LEU A 563 16.40 -28.75 14.60
CA LEU A 563 16.15 -27.64 15.51
C LEU A 563 15.27 -26.56 14.84
N GLY A 564 15.50 -26.30 13.56
CA GLY A 564 14.73 -25.36 12.75
C GLY A 564 13.25 -25.71 12.61
N CYS A 565 12.87 -26.96 12.89
CA CYS A 565 11.47 -27.38 12.94
C CYS A 565 10.73 -26.84 14.16
N LEU A 566 11.40 -26.36 15.21
CA LEU A 566 10.70 -25.72 16.34
C LEU A 566 10.39 -24.26 15.99
N ARG A 567 9.30 -23.69 16.52
CA ARG A 567 9.02 -22.23 16.45
C ARG A 567 10.14 -21.39 17.06
N TYR A 568 10.31 -20.14 16.61
CA TYR A 568 11.45 -19.29 16.98
C TYR A 568 11.63 -19.12 18.50
N GLU A 569 10.58 -18.73 19.22
CA GLU A 569 10.60 -18.53 20.67
C GLU A 569 10.93 -19.84 21.37
N ARG A 570 10.34 -20.95 20.89
CA ARG A 570 10.59 -22.28 21.45
C ARG A 570 12.02 -22.76 21.18
N ARG A 571 12.64 -22.44 20.03
CA ARG A 571 14.06 -22.74 19.75
C ARG A 571 14.97 -22.09 20.79
N ARG A 572 14.78 -20.79 21.04
CA ARG A 572 15.59 -20.04 22.00
C ARG A 572 15.42 -20.58 23.41
N GLN A 573 14.18 -20.79 23.83
CA GLN A 573 13.88 -21.37 25.14
C GLN A 573 14.50 -22.77 25.27
N PHE A 574 14.33 -23.63 24.27
CA PHE A 574 14.88 -24.99 24.27
C PHE A 574 16.40 -24.99 24.38
N LEU A 575 17.11 -24.13 23.63
CA LEU A 575 18.57 -24.03 23.73
C LEU A 575 19.00 -23.50 25.10
N SER A 576 18.29 -22.52 25.66
CA SER A 576 18.55 -22.06 27.03
C SER A 576 18.38 -23.17 28.06
N GLU A 577 17.27 -23.91 28.02
CA GLU A 577 17.01 -25.06 28.90
C GLU A 577 18.08 -26.16 28.74
N THR A 578 18.42 -26.47 27.49
CA THR A 578 19.39 -27.53 27.16
C THR A 578 20.82 -27.17 27.55
N SER A 579 21.14 -25.88 27.67
CA SER A 579 22.49 -25.43 28.06
C SER A 579 22.89 -25.89 29.47
N HIS A 580 21.91 -26.22 30.32
CA HIS A 580 22.10 -26.74 31.66
C HIS A 580 22.27 -28.26 31.73
N ALA A 581 22.14 -28.98 30.60
CA ALA A 581 22.38 -30.42 30.58
C ALA A 581 23.88 -30.72 30.72
N ALA A 582 24.23 -31.80 31.41
CA ALA A 582 25.61 -32.21 31.68
C ALA A 582 26.49 -32.27 30.42
N TRP A 583 25.91 -32.60 29.27
CA TRP A 583 26.57 -32.57 27.96
C TRP A 583 27.19 -31.21 27.60
N PHE A 584 26.53 -30.12 27.97
CA PHE A 584 26.85 -28.76 27.53
C PHE A 584 27.40 -27.88 28.67
N THR A 585 27.20 -28.26 29.94
CA THR A 585 27.84 -27.61 31.09
C THR A 585 29.26 -28.12 31.36
N THR A 586 29.61 -29.31 30.86
CA THR A 586 30.94 -29.89 31.04
C THR A 586 31.97 -29.11 30.22
N ASN A 587 33.04 -28.63 30.87
CA ASN A 587 34.15 -27.98 30.20
C ASN A 587 35.12 -29.00 29.60
N TRP A 588 34.73 -29.57 28.47
CA TRP A 588 35.45 -30.66 27.80
C TRP A 588 36.89 -30.33 27.42
N ASP A 589 37.20 -29.07 27.15
CA ASP A 589 38.55 -28.66 26.72
C ASP A 589 39.53 -28.55 27.91
N HIS A 590 39.01 -28.46 29.15
CA HIS A 590 39.79 -28.42 30.38
C HIS A 590 39.72 -29.70 31.22
N ALA A 591 38.85 -30.65 30.87
CA ALA A 591 38.74 -31.92 31.55
C ALA A 591 39.97 -32.80 31.26
N GLU A 592 40.44 -33.53 32.27
CA GLU A 592 41.49 -34.53 32.08
C GLU A 592 40.99 -35.61 31.08
N PRO A 593 41.79 -36.02 30.07
CA PRO A 593 41.30 -36.83 28.96
C PRO A 593 40.62 -38.15 29.35
N TYR A 594 41.11 -38.86 30.37
CA TYR A 594 40.51 -40.09 30.85
C TYR A 594 39.18 -39.83 31.56
N GLU A 595 39.13 -38.83 32.44
CA GLU A 595 37.90 -38.39 33.12
C GLU A 595 36.83 -37.87 32.14
N ALA A 596 37.24 -37.17 31.10
CA ALA A 596 36.36 -36.75 30.01
C ALA A 596 35.77 -37.97 29.29
N CYS A 597 36.59 -38.97 28.95
CA CYS A 597 36.09 -40.19 28.31
C CYS A 597 35.16 -40.99 29.22
N ARG A 598 35.45 -41.06 30.52
CA ARG A 598 34.58 -41.71 31.52
C ARG A 598 33.23 -41.01 31.62
N THR A 599 33.24 -39.68 31.73
CA THR A 599 32.03 -38.85 31.78
C THR A 599 31.21 -39.01 30.49
N LEU A 600 31.87 -38.93 29.34
CA LEU A 600 31.26 -39.10 28.02
C LEU A 600 30.61 -40.49 27.86
N TYR A 601 31.30 -41.54 28.30
CA TYR A 601 30.78 -42.90 28.26
C TYR A 601 29.51 -43.04 29.10
N ARG A 602 29.55 -42.55 30.36
CA ARG A 602 28.39 -42.56 31.25
C ARG A 602 27.19 -41.84 30.64
N LEU A 603 27.40 -40.62 30.15
CA LEU A 603 26.33 -39.83 29.53
C LEU A 603 25.74 -40.55 28.30
N CYS A 604 26.57 -41.19 27.47
CA CYS A 604 26.07 -41.98 26.34
C CYS A 604 25.15 -43.13 26.78
N ILE A 605 25.51 -43.86 27.84
CA ILE A 605 24.69 -44.97 28.36
C ILE A 605 23.34 -44.45 28.87
N GLU A 606 23.34 -43.37 29.66
CA GLU A 606 22.13 -42.80 30.28
C GLU A 606 21.01 -42.49 29.28
N VAL A 607 21.37 -42.08 28.06
CA VAL A 607 20.40 -41.69 27.02
C VAL A 607 20.33 -42.68 25.85
N GLY A 608 21.07 -43.79 25.90
CA GLY A 608 21.11 -44.81 24.85
C GLY A 608 21.78 -44.36 23.55
N LEU A 609 22.78 -43.47 23.63
CA LEU A 609 23.57 -43.03 22.47
C LEU A 609 24.80 -43.92 22.27
N ASN A 610 25.20 -44.09 21.01
CA ASN A 610 26.43 -44.81 20.66
C ASN A 610 27.67 -44.08 21.22
N SER A 611 28.32 -44.69 22.21
CA SER A 611 29.54 -44.14 22.80
C SER A 611 30.71 -44.14 21.81
N PRO A 612 31.45 -43.03 21.67
CA PRO A 612 32.66 -42.98 20.86
C PRO A 612 33.85 -43.68 21.56
N VAL A 613 33.71 -44.03 22.85
CA VAL A 613 34.75 -44.66 23.66
C VAL A 613 34.95 -46.11 23.19
N PRO A 614 36.16 -46.49 22.72
CA PRO A 614 36.45 -47.83 22.24
C PRO A 614 36.18 -48.89 23.32
N ARG A 615 35.75 -50.08 22.89
CA ARG A 615 35.45 -51.21 23.79
C ARG A 615 36.51 -51.43 24.87
N ARG A 616 37.78 -51.57 24.51
CA ARG A 616 38.88 -51.73 25.48
C ARG A 616 38.95 -50.63 26.55
N LEU A 617 38.68 -49.38 26.19
CA LEU A 617 38.67 -48.30 27.17
C LEU A 617 37.41 -48.36 28.05
N ARG A 618 36.27 -48.83 27.52
CA ARG A 618 35.05 -49.10 28.32
C ARG A 618 35.28 -50.24 29.31
N ASP A 619 35.75 -51.39 28.84
CA ASP A 619 36.11 -52.55 29.65
C ASP A 619 37.12 -52.14 30.75
N HIS A 620 38.05 -51.22 30.44
CA HIS A 620 38.97 -50.66 31.43
C HIS A 620 38.30 -49.72 32.45
N ILE A 621 37.41 -48.83 32.01
CA ILE A 621 36.61 -47.96 32.89
C ILE A 621 35.71 -48.79 33.82
N GLU A 622 35.21 -49.92 33.35
CA GLU A 622 34.36 -50.87 34.09
C GLU A 622 35.17 -51.81 35.00
N GLY A 623 36.50 -51.78 34.92
CA GLY A 623 37.40 -52.60 35.75
C GLY A 623 37.59 -54.04 35.26
N GLU A 624 37.15 -54.36 34.04
CA GLU A 624 37.30 -55.70 33.44
C GLU A 624 38.73 -55.96 32.93
N ILE A 625 39.43 -54.91 32.48
CA ILE A 625 40.81 -55.01 31.99
C ILE A 625 41.70 -53.86 32.50
N THR A 626 43.01 -54.08 32.52
CA THR A 626 44.00 -53.04 32.82
C THR A 626 44.69 -52.60 31.53
N LEU A 627 44.68 -51.29 31.26
CA LEU A 627 45.41 -50.68 30.15
C LEU A 627 46.61 -49.89 30.65
N THR A 628 47.66 -49.80 29.83
CA THR A 628 48.80 -48.89 30.08
C THR A 628 48.42 -47.44 29.80
N ASP A 629 49.10 -46.49 30.44
CA ASP A 629 48.87 -45.05 30.24
C ASP A 629 48.95 -44.63 28.76
N LYS A 630 49.88 -45.23 27.99
CA LYS A 630 50.00 -44.98 26.55
C LYS A 630 48.77 -45.44 25.77
N GLN A 631 48.20 -46.59 26.13
CA GLN A 631 46.96 -47.09 25.52
C GLN A 631 45.76 -46.22 25.91
N ILE A 632 45.66 -45.84 27.19
CA ILE A 632 44.63 -44.92 27.69
C ILE A 632 44.68 -43.61 26.92
N ALA A 633 45.84 -42.94 26.87
CA ALA A 633 46.01 -41.67 26.16
C ALA A 633 45.66 -41.78 24.67
N ARG A 634 46.04 -42.88 24.00
CA ARG A 634 45.66 -43.14 22.60
C ARG A 634 44.15 -43.26 22.43
N HIS A 635 43.49 -44.06 23.28
CA HIS A 635 42.04 -44.25 23.21
C HIS A 635 41.26 -42.98 23.56
N CYS A 636 41.73 -42.21 24.54
CA CYS A 636 41.13 -40.93 24.91
C CYS A 636 41.21 -39.93 23.76
N ARG A 637 42.38 -39.82 23.11
CA ARG A 637 42.56 -38.95 21.93
C ARG A 637 41.58 -39.28 20.81
N VAL A 638 41.40 -40.57 20.48
CA VAL A 638 40.46 -41.01 19.43
C VAL A 638 39.01 -40.73 19.83
N SER A 639 38.66 -40.91 21.11
CA SER A 639 37.31 -40.67 21.62
C SER A 639 36.96 -39.18 21.60
N LEU A 640 37.85 -38.34 22.11
CA LEU A 640 37.66 -36.89 22.18
C LEU A 640 37.71 -36.23 20.80
N ALA A 641 38.43 -36.79 19.83
CA ALA A 641 38.34 -36.35 18.44
C ALA A 641 36.92 -36.51 17.83
N ARG A 642 36.10 -37.42 18.38
CA ARG A 642 34.70 -37.64 17.97
C ARG A 642 33.69 -36.88 18.84
N LEU A 643 34.13 -36.22 19.91
CA LEU A 643 33.27 -35.47 20.82
C LEU A 643 32.35 -34.48 20.09
N PRO A 644 32.80 -33.66 19.11
CA PRO A 644 31.93 -32.73 18.41
C PRO A 644 30.71 -33.40 17.77
N THR A 645 30.93 -34.55 17.12
CA THR A 645 29.87 -35.35 16.50
C THR A 645 28.91 -35.96 17.54
N VAL A 646 29.39 -36.29 18.73
CA VAL A 646 28.56 -36.86 19.81
C VAL A 646 27.76 -35.78 20.54
N LEU A 647 28.30 -34.57 20.71
CA LEU A 647 27.54 -33.44 21.26
C LEU A 647 26.34 -33.08 20.37
N LEU A 648 26.51 -33.11 19.05
CA LEU A 648 25.40 -32.97 18.11
C LEU A 648 24.39 -34.12 18.22
N ALA A 649 24.84 -35.35 18.46
CA ALA A 649 23.95 -36.49 18.71
C ALA A 649 23.09 -36.29 19.97
N ALA A 650 23.71 -35.81 21.04
CA ALA A 650 23.05 -35.48 22.28
C ALA A 650 22.02 -34.36 22.08
N LEU A 651 22.38 -33.31 21.34
CA LEU A 651 21.44 -32.24 21.01
C LEU A 651 20.24 -32.75 20.20
N GLU A 652 20.47 -33.57 19.16
CA GLU A 652 19.40 -34.22 18.39
C GLU A 652 18.48 -35.04 19.29
N TRP A 653 19.04 -35.80 20.23
CA TRP A 653 18.27 -36.59 21.20
C TRP A 653 17.40 -35.71 22.09
N HIS A 654 17.94 -34.62 22.62
CA HIS A 654 17.18 -33.66 23.43
C HIS A 654 16.05 -33.00 22.62
N ILE A 655 16.30 -32.64 21.34
CA ILE A 655 15.25 -32.08 20.48
C ILE A 655 14.14 -33.12 20.28
N TRP A 656 14.48 -34.35 19.90
CA TRP A 656 13.50 -35.42 19.70
C TRP A 656 12.69 -35.72 20.96
N ARG A 657 13.35 -35.81 22.12
CA ARG A 657 12.66 -35.97 23.40
C ARG A 657 11.68 -34.84 23.66
N SER A 658 12.01 -33.60 23.27
CA SER A 658 11.12 -32.46 23.49
C SER A 658 9.88 -32.45 22.57
N ILE A 659 9.97 -33.00 21.36
CA ILE A 659 8.86 -32.94 20.37
C ILE A 659 8.04 -34.22 20.29
N ASP A 660 8.63 -35.39 20.52
CA ASP A 660 7.97 -36.69 20.32
C ASP A 660 7.54 -37.36 21.63
N MET A 661 8.09 -36.99 22.80
CA MET A 661 7.75 -37.63 24.08
C MET A 661 6.25 -37.72 24.39
N PRO A 662 5.39 -36.72 24.05
CA PRO A 662 3.96 -36.83 24.29
C PRO A 662 3.23 -37.85 23.40
N PHE A 663 3.83 -38.31 22.30
CA PHE A 663 3.18 -39.12 21.27
C PHE A 663 3.85 -40.47 21.04
N ASN A 664 5.17 -40.54 21.16
CA ASN A 664 6.00 -41.72 20.86
C ASN A 664 5.74 -42.30 19.46
N LEU A 665 5.64 -41.42 18.46
CA LEU A 665 5.25 -41.77 17.09
C LEU A 665 6.45 -41.86 16.15
N ARG A 666 7.54 -41.14 16.42
CA ARG A 666 8.69 -41.03 15.51
C ARG A 666 9.21 -42.37 15.00
N GLY A 667 9.23 -43.39 15.86
CA GLY A 667 9.76 -44.72 15.53
C GLY A 667 8.85 -45.57 14.65
N GLN A 668 7.59 -45.17 14.43
CA GLN A 668 6.58 -45.96 13.73
C GLN A 668 6.74 -45.90 12.21
N SER A 669 6.97 -44.71 11.65
CA SER A 669 7.18 -44.51 10.21
C SER A 669 7.88 -43.19 9.90
N SER A 670 8.32 -43.00 8.65
CA SER A 670 8.83 -41.72 8.16
C SER A 670 7.78 -40.61 8.23
N ALA A 671 6.52 -40.94 7.94
CA ALA A 671 5.38 -40.03 8.00
C ALA A 671 5.06 -39.61 9.44
N ALA A 672 5.12 -40.55 10.39
CA ALA A 672 4.94 -40.25 11.81
C ALA A 672 6.05 -39.30 12.33
N SER A 673 7.31 -39.57 11.97
CA SER A 673 8.45 -38.70 12.26
C SER A 673 8.33 -37.31 11.61
N HIS A 674 7.73 -37.22 10.42
CA HIS A 674 7.41 -35.95 9.77
C HIS A 674 6.34 -35.19 10.55
N ALA A 675 5.22 -35.83 10.88
CA ALA A 675 4.09 -35.18 11.53
C ALA A 675 4.43 -34.54 12.89
N VAL A 676 5.26 -35.20 13.71
CA VAL A 676 5.70 -34.62 15.00
C VAL A 676 6.64 -33.42 14.81
N ARG A 677 7.45 -33.40 13.74
CA ARG A 677 8.28 -32.23 13.40
C ARG A 677 7.42 -31.09 12.88
N LEU A 678 6.41 -31.39 12.06
CA LEU A 678 5.44 -30.41 11.57
C LEU A 678 4.72 -29.76 12.75
N LEU A 679 4.19 -30.56 13.70
CA LEU A 679 3.55 -30.03 14.90
C LEU A 679 4.45 -29.09 15.72
N ALA A 680 5.75 -29.39 15.78
CA ALA A 680 6.68 -28.57 16.52
C ALA A 680 6.83 -27.16 15.94
N GLY A 681 6.65 -27.03 14.62
CA GLY A 681 6.93 -25.82 13.84
C GLY A 681 5.71 -25.00 13.46
N VAL A 682 4.55 -25.64 13.22
CA VAL A 682 3.36 -24.92 12.75
C VAL A 682 2.83 -23.92 13.78
N ASP A 683 2.44 -22.77 13.25
CA ASP A 683 1.84 -21.67 14.00
C ASP A 683 0.33 -21.88 14.10
N ASP A 684 -0.33 -21.99 12.96
CA ASP A 684 -1.76 -22.27 12.83
C ASP A 684 -2.07 -23.77 12.77
N ASN A 685 -3.32 -24.12 13.01
CA ASN A 685 -3.84 -25.49 13.08
C ASN A 685 -3.15 -26.41 14.12
N ARG A 686 -2.19 -25.89 14.91
CA ARG A 686 -1.39 -26.63 15.89
C ARG A 686 -2.23 -27.40 16.91
N LYS A 687 -3.31 -26.81 17.42
CA LYS A 687 -4.20 -27.47 18.41
C LYS A 687 -4.89 -28.69 17.78
N GLY A 688 -5.40 -28.55 16.56
CA GLY A 688 -6.01 -29.64 15.80
C GLY A 688 -5.02 -30.76 15.52
N LEU A 689 -3.84 -30.42 14.99
CA LEU A 689 -2.77 -31.40 14.73
C LEU A 689 -2.33 -32.13 16.01
N ARG A 690 -2.16 -31.40 17.12
CA ARG A 690 -1.79 -32.01 18.40
C ARG A 690 -2.83 -33.02 18.87
N ARG A 691 -4.12 -32.69 18.75
CA ARG A 691 -5.21 -33.58 19.10
C ARG A 691 -5.20 -34.83 18.21
N PHE A 692 -5.08 -34.63 16.89
CA PHE A 692 -4.96 -35.73 15.93
C PHE A 692 -3.81 -36.69 16.30
N LEU A 693 -2.60 -36.18 16.56
CA LEU A 693 -1.45 -37.04 16.88
C LEU A 693 -1.61 -37.82 18.19
N LEU A 694 -2.29 -37.25 19.20
CA LEU A 694 -2.62 -37.98 20.43
C LEU A 694 -3.63 -39.10 20.16
N GLU A 695 -4.66 -38.82 19.38
CA GLU A 695 -5.69 -39.80 19.02
C GLU A 695 -5.10 -40.91 18.14
N HIS A 696 -4.25 -40.55 17.17
CA HIS A 696 -3.49 -41.48 16.34
C HIS A 696 -2.58 -42.39 17.17
N GLY A 697 -1.83 -41.84 18.14
CA GLY A 697 -1.01 -42.63 19.06
C GLY A 697 -1.80 -43.59 19.96
N GLN A 698 -3.11 -43.38 20.09
CA GLN A 698 -4.05 -44.28 20.79
C GLN A 698 -4.75 -45.27 19.84
N GLY A 699 -4.32 -45.35 18.57
CA GLY A 699 -4.91 -46.22 17.54
C GLY A 699 -6.18 -45.68 16.90
N ARG A 700 -6.56 -44.41 17.14
CA ARG A 700 -7.76 -43.78 16.58
C ARG A 700 -7.41 -42.93 15.35
N THR A 701 -6.90 -43.59 14.30
CA THR A 701 -6.30 -42.98 13.10
C THR A 701 -7.21 -41.96 12.39
N HIS A 702 -8.51 -42.20 12.33
CA HIS A 702 -9.47 -41.35 11.59
C HIS A 702 -10.41 -40.53 12.49
N ALA A 703 -10.12 -40.40 13.79
CA ALA A 703 -11.03 -39.73 14.75
C ALA A 703 -11.35 -38.26 14.40
N TYR A 704 -10.49 -37.59 13.63
CA TYR A 704 -10.73 -36.22 13.17
C TYR A 704 -11.94 -36.11 12.24
N LEU A 705 -12.25 -37.15 11.45
CA LEU A 705 -13.43 -37.18 10.58
C LEU A 705 -14.74 -37.25 11.37
N ASP A 706 -14.70 -37.85 12.57
CA ASP A 706 -15.86 -37.94 13.47
C ASP A 706 -16.06 -36.66 14.30
N HIS A 707 -15.24 -35.63 14.10
CA HIS A 707 -15.39 -34.35 14.79
C HIS A 707 -16.77 -33.73 14.47
N PRO A 708 -17.48 -33.13 15.46
CA PRO A 708 -18.82 -32.57 15.24
C PRO A 708 -18.91 -31.59 14.07
N LEU A 709 -17.88 -30.77 13.83
CA LEU A 709 -17.83 -29.85 12.71
C LEU A 709 -17.75 -30.55 11.34
N ASN A 710 -16.92 -31.59 11.22
CA ASN A 710 -16.84 -32.40 10.00
C ASN A 710 -18.14 -33.15 9.73
N ARG A 711 -18.78 -33.71 10.79
CA ARG A 711 -20.10 -34.35 10.67
C ARG A 711 -21.20 -33.37 10.28
N ALA A 712 -21.20 -32.17 10.87
CA ALA A 712 -22.13 -31.11 10.52
C ALA A 712 -21.92 -30.62 9.08
N TRP A 713 -20.67 -30.55 8.61
CA TRP A 713 -20.37 -30.24 7.22
C TRP A 713 -20.98 -31.29 6.28
N PHE A 714 -20.65 -32.58 6.42
CA PHE A 714 -21.28 -33.63 5.58
C PHE A 714 -22.81 -33.64 5.65
N ALA A 715 -23.40 -33.35 6.80
CA ALA A 715 -24.85 -33.27 6.94
C ALA A 715 -25.49 -32.13 6.10
N ARG A 716 -24.75 -31.05 5.82
CA ARG A 716 -25.18 -29.96 4.92
C ARG A 716 -24.98 -30.30 3.44
N HIS A 717 -24.17 -31.31 3.13
CA HIS A 717 -23.77 -31.70 1.77
C HIS A 717 -24.21 -33.13 1.42
N PRO A 718 -25.53 -33.42 1.39
CA PRO A 718 -26.06 -34.78 1.27
C PRO A 718 -25.80 -35.45 -0.10
N ARG A 719 -25.39 -34.69 -1.12
CA ARG A 719 -25.02 -35.24 -2.44
C ARG A 719 -23.71 -36.01 -2.41
N ILE A 720 -22.83 -35.70 -1.45
CA ILE A 720 -21.48 -36.27 -1.39
C ILE A 720 -21.54 -37.67 -0.79
N ASN A 721 -21.02 -38.66 -1.51
CA ASN A 721 -20.74 -39.98 -0.94
C ASN A 721 -19.55 -39.91 0.05
N ALA A 722 -19.84 -39.61 1.31
CA ALA A 722 -18.85 -39.41 2.36
C ALA A 722 -17.96 -40.64 2.61
N ASP A 723 -18.49 -41.86 2.49
CA ASP A 723 -17.70 -43.08 2.72
C ASP A 723 -16.67 -43.29 1.63
N LEU A 724 -17.00 -43.03 0.37
CA LEU A 724 -16.03 -43.07 -0.73
C LEU A 724 -15.00 -41.95 -0.60
N TRP A 725 -15.46 -40.72 -0.34
CA TRP A 725 -14.59 -39.55 -0.21
C TRP A 725 -13.57 -39.68 0.92
N CYS A 726 -13.99 -40.19 2.08
CA CYS A 726 -13.12 -40.40 3.24
C CYS A 726 -12.32 -41.72 3.21
N GLY A 727 -12.37 -42.48 2.10
CA GLY A 727 -11.63 -43.74 1.97
C GLY A 727 -12.15 -44.91 2.82
N LYS A 728 -13.41 -44.82 3.31
CA LYS A 728 -14.10 -45.93 4.00
C LYS A 728 -14.66 -46.95 3.00
N ALA A 729 -14.89 -46.55 1.75
CA ALA A 729 -15.19 -47.42 0.63
C ALA A 729 -14.06 -47.36 -0.43
N PRO A 730 -13.93 -48.38 -1.30
CA PRO A 730 -12.92 -48.38 -2.36
C PRO A 730 -13.13 -47.18 -3.30
N ALA A 731 -12.19 -46.25 -3.29
CA ALA A 731 -12.15 -45.18 -4.28
C ALA A 731 -11.70 -45.73 -5.65
N PRO A 732 -12.04 -45.05 -6.77
CA PRO A 732 -11.43 -45.35 -8.05
C PRO A 732 -9.91 -45.35 -7.94
N THR A 733 -9.25 -46.31 -8.57
CA THR A 733 -7.80 -46.30 -8.81
C THR A 733 -7.57 -46.14 -10.29
N GLY A 734 -6.75 -45.16 -10.68
CA GLY A 734 -6.30 -45.02 -12.06
C GLY A 734 -5.01 -45.79 -12.26
N GLU A 735 -4.98 -46.75 -13.18
CA GLU A 735 -3.73 -47.21 -13.79
C GLU A 735 -3.40 -46.24 -14.92
N GLY A 736 -2.47 -45.33 -14.64
CA GLY A 736 -1.92 -44.41 -15.61
C GLY A 736 -1.02 -45.11 -16.61
N THR A 737 -0.51 -44.35 -17.57
CA THR A 737 0.49 -44.85 -18.50
C THR A 737 1.76 -45.27 -17.74
N HIS A 738 2.43 -46.31 -18.22
CA HIS A 738 3.73 -46.77 -17.69
C HIS A 738 3.73 -47.26 -16.22
N GLY A 739 2.60 -47.75 -15.71
CA GLY A 739 2.54 -48.37 -14.38
C GLY A 739 2.51 -47.36 -13.23
N ILE A 740 2.04 -46.14 -13.50
CA ILE A 740 1.75 -45.12 -12.50
C ILE A 740 0.36 -45.41 -11.91
N ARG A 741 0.24 -45.36 -10.58
CA ARG A 741 -1.04 -45.51 -9.88
C ARG A 741 -1.49 -44.17 -9.30
N LEU A 742 -2.68 -43.72 -9.67
CA LEU A 742 -3.35 -42.57 -9.04
C LEU A 742 -4.41 -43.07 -8.05
N ALA A 743 -4.39 -42.51 -6.84
CA ALA A 743 -5.37 -42.79 -5.80
C ALA A 743 -5.46 -41.63 -4.79
N ILE A 744 -6.62 -41.49 -4.14
CA ILE A 744 -6.77 -40.66 -2.93
C ILE A 744 -5.87 -41.26 -1.83
N GLU A 745 -5.12 -40.41 -1.14
CA GLU A 745 -4.35 -40.81 0.02
C GLU A 745 -5.27 -41.12 1.20
N THR A 746 -5.07 -42.28 1.81
CA THR A 746 -5.88 -42.77 2.93
C THR A 746 -5.11 -42.82 4.23
N ASP A 747 -3.77 -42.82 4.20
CA ASP A 747 -2.97 -42.65 5.40
C ASP A 747 -2.90 -41.16 5.80
N PRO A 748 -3.53 -40.75 6.91
CA PRO A 748 -3.54 -39.35 7.32
C PRO A 748 -2.15 -38.78 7.64
N LEU A 749 -1.16 -39.63 7.98
CA LEU A 749 0.21 -39.18 8.17
C LEU A 749 0.88 -38.86 6.82
N GLU A 750 0.58 -39.62 5.76
CA GLU A 750 1.05 -39.36 4.39
C GLU A 750 0.39 -38.10 3.81
N THR A 751 -0.85 -37.78 4.19
CA THR A 751 -1.49 -36.49 3.83
C THR A 751 -0.65 -35.31 4.32
N LEU A 752 -0.11 -35.36 5.55
CA LEU A 752 0.76 -34.31 6.08
C LEU A 752 2.08 -34.16 5.31
N MET A 753 2.47 -35.17 4.52
CA MET A 753 3.68 -35.15 3.69
C MET A 753 3.46 -34.54 2.29
N LEU A 754 2.25 -34.07 1.96
CA LEU A 754 1.86 -33.64 0.60
C LEU A 754 2.82 -32.63 -0.02
N GLY A 755 3.34 -31.68 0.75
CA GLY A 755 4.33 -30.73 0.23
C GLY A 755 5.77 -31.23 0.31
N THR A 756 6.09 -32.14 1.24
CA THR A 756 7.45 -32.67 1.39
C THR A 756 7.81 -33.67 0.28
N TYR A 757 6.86 -34.45 -0.21
CA TYR A 757 7.13 -35.38 -1.31
C TYR A 757 7.53 -34.68 -2.61
N VAL A 758 6.86 -33.56 -2.90
CA VAL A 758 7.01 -32.83 -4.18
C VAL A 758 7.80 -31.53 -4.05
N GLY A 759 8.27 -31.20 -2.84
CA GLY A 759 9.07 -30.00 -2.58
C GLY A 759 8.30 -28.68 -2.68
N SER A 760 7.00 -28.65 -2.37
CA SER A 760 6.20 -27.41 -2.41
C SER A 760 6.24 -26.62 -1.10
N CYS A 761 5.65 -25.41 -1.13
CA CYS A 761 5.49 -24.51 0.02
C CYS A 761 4.64 -25.09 1.17
N LEU A 762 3.97 -26.23 0.96
CA LEU A 762 3.17 -26.96 1.94
C LEU A 762 4.00 -28.00 2.73
N GLY A 763 5.27 -28.20 2.35
CA GLY A 763 6.16 -29.16 3.01
C GLY A 763 6.72 -28.62 4.32
N LEU A 764 7.32 -29.50 5.13
CA LEU A 764 8.01 -29.11 6.37
C LEU A 764 9.05 -28.01 6.09
N GLY A 765 8.90 -26.83 6.71
CA GLY A 765 9.76 -25.67 6.46
C GLY A 765 9.32 -24.76 5.30
N GLY A 766 8.20 -25.06 4.64
CA GLY A 766 7.56 -24.20 3.66
C GLY A 766 6.83 -23.01 4.31
N TYR A 767 6.38 -22.05 3.50
CA TYR A 767 5.66 -20.86 4.01
C TYR A 767 4.23 -21.16 4.45
N PHE A 768 3.63 -22.25 3.94
CA PHE A 768 2.23 -22.60 4.16
C PHE A 768 2.09 -24.03 4.69
N ASP A 769 3.06 -24.50 5.49
CA ASP A 769 3.06 -25.85 6.05
C ASP A 769 1.83 -26.14 6.97
N TYR A 770 1.26 -25.10 7.60
CA TYR A 770 -0.01 -25.17 8.32
C TYR A 770 -1.18 -25.62 7.44
N SER A 771 -1.13 -25.38 6.12
CA SER A 771 -2.19 -25.77 5.19
C SER A 771 -2.18 -27.27 4.91
N ALA A 772 -1.03 -27.95 5.03
CA ALA A 772 -1.01 -29.42 5.00
C ALA A 772 -1.82 -30.02 6.17
N VAL A 773 -1.87 -29.32 7.31
CA VAL A 773 -2.72 -29.69 8.45
C VAL A 773 -4.19 -29.46 8.12
N ALA A 774 -4.54 -28.39 7.42
CA ALA A 774 -5.92 -28.15 6.99
C ALA A 774 -6.41 -29.22 6.01
N CYS A 775 -5.56 -29.62 5.05
CA CYS A 775 -5.85 -30.70 4.12
C CYS A 775 -6.05 -32.06 4.81
N LEU A 776 -5.48 -32.25 6.01
CA LEU A 776 -5.79 -33.40 6.86
C LEU A 776 -7.09 -33.20 7.64
N LEU A 777 -7.23 -32.10 8.37
CA LEU A 777 -8.28 -31.94 9.38
C LEU A 777 -9.67 -31.73 8.79
N ASP A 778 -9.76 -31.04 7.65
CA ASP A 778 -11.03 -30.66 7.06
C ASP A 778 -11.56 -31.78 6.17
N ALA A 779 -12.78 -32.22 6.48
CA ALA A 779 -13.41 -33.32 5.77
C ALA A 779 -13.66 -33.06 4.28
N ASN A 780 -13.65 -31.80 3.83
CA ASN A 780 -13.90 -31.41 2.44
C ASN A 780 -12.64 -31.35 1.57
N LYS A 781 -11.48 -31.78 2.06
CA LYS A 781 -10.20 -31.74 1.34
C LYS A 781 -9.61 -33.13 1.23
N GLN A 782 -9.01 -33.47 0.09
CA GLN A 782 -8.31 -34.72 -0.15
C GLN A 782 -7.03 -34.50 -0.97
N VAL A 783 -6.08 -35.42 -0.84
CA VAL A 783 -4.84 -35.41 -1.63
C VAL A 783 -4.83 -36.65 -2.50
N ILE A 784 -4.54 -36.46 -3.78
CA ILE A 784 -4.33 -37.54 -4.74
C ILE A 784 -2.83 -37.66 -4.98
N TYR A 785 -2.27 -38.86 -4.87
CA TYR A 785 -0.88 -39.13 -5.25
C TYR A 785 -0.80 -39.98 -6.51
N ALA A 786 0.17 -39.63 -7.35
CA ALA A 786 0.68 -40.51 -8.40
C ALA A 786 1.90 -41.25 -7.85
N ARG A 787 1.86 -42.58 -7.79
CA ARG A 787 2.96 -43.42 -7.32
C ARG A 787 3.47 -44.34 -8.43
N ASP A 788 4.78 -44.57 -8.45
CA ASP A 788 5.36 -45.60 -9.32
C ASP A 788 5.15 -47.01 -8.76
N ALA A 789 5.59 -48.04 -9.50
CA ALA A 789 5.50 -49.44 -9.08
C ALA A 789 6.27 -49.76 -7.77
N ALA A 790 7.20 -48.91 -7.35
CA ALA A 790 7.92 -49.02 -6.07
C ALA A 790 7.24 -48.25 -4.93
N GLY A 791 6.08 -47.62 -5.19
CA GLY A 791 5.33 -46.83 -4.23
C GLY A 791 5.86 -45.41 -4.02
N ARG A 792 6.86 -44.96 -4.80
CA ARG A 792 7.42 -43.61 -4.67
C ARG A 792 6.45 -42.60 -5.25
N VAL A 793 6.19 -41.52 -4.51
CA VAL A 793 5.36 -40.40 -4.99
C VAL A 793 6.11 -39.65 -6.08
N LEU A 794 5.50 -39.57 -7.27
CA LEU A 794 5.99 -38.83 -8.42
C LEU A 794 5.40 -37.43 -8.48
N ALA A 795 4.11 -37.32 -8.16
CA ALA A 795 3.36 -36.07 -8.16
C ALA A 795 2.15 -36.16 -7.21
N ARG A 796 1.56 -35.00 -6.91
CA ARG A 796 0.37 -34.87 -6.07
C ARG A 796 -0.58 -33.82 -6.63
N GLN A 797 -1.87 -33.99 -6.37
CA GLN A 797 -2.89 -32.97 -6.59
C GLN A 797 -3.71 -32.80 -5.31
N LEU A 798 -3.93 -31.56 -4.89
CA LEU A 798 -4.91 -31.25 -3.87
C LEU A 798 -6.27 -31.15 -4.57
N VAL A 799 -7.30 -31.71 -3.96
CA VAL A 799 -8.69 -31.52 -4.40
C VAL A 799 -9.55 -31.16 -3.20
N ALA A 800 -10.59 -30.37 -3.42
CA ALA A 800 -11.54 -30.00 -2.39
C ALA A 800 -12.97 -30.01 -2.93
N ILE A 801 -13.94 -30.00 -2.02
CA ILE A 801 -15.35 -29.81 -2.36
C ILE A 801 -15.78 -28.43 -1.86
N ASP A 802 -16.33 -27.63 -2.78
CA ASP A 802 -16.84 -26.29 -2.47
C ASP A 802 -18.23 -26.35 -1.81
N GLU A 803 -18.73 -25.20 -1.31
CA GLU A 803 -20.04 -25.12 -0.65
C GLU A 803 -21.23 -25.38 -1.61
N ARG A 804 -20.99 -25.60 -2.91
CA ARG A 804 -22.01 -25.95 -3.92
C ARG A 804 -21.94 -27.41 -4.37
N ASP A 805 -21.24 -28.27 -3.62
CA ASP A 805 -21.04 -29.68 -3.95
C ASP A 805 -20.34 -29.87 -5.30
N ARG A 806 -19.29 -29.07 -5.58
CA ARG A 806 -18.44 -29.23 -6.78
C ARG A 806 -17.02 -29.61 -6.40
N LEU A 807 -16.41 -30.52 -7.16
CA LEU A 807 -15.00 -30.89 -7.03
C LEU A 807 -14.12 -29.77 -7.62
N VAL A 808 -13.36 -29.11 -6.75
CA VAL A 808 -12.34 -28.13 -7.12
C VAL A 808 -10.99 -28.82 -7.20
N MET A 809 -10.31 -28.68 -8.34
CA MET A 809 -8.97 -29.20 -8.56
C MET A 809 -7.94 -28.09 -8.41
N PHE A 810 -6.87 -28.34 -7.68
CA PHE A 810 -5.72 -27.44 -7.60
C PHE A 810 -4.58 -27.92 -8.50
N GLU A 811 -3.53 -27.12 -8.62
CA GLU A 811 -2.38 -27.42 -9.45
C GLU A 811 -1.69 -28.75 -9.08
N VAL A 812 -1.16 -29.45 -10.10
CA VAL A 812 -0.40 -30.69 -9.94
C VAL A 812 1.05 -30.33 -9.62
N TYR A 813 1.59 -30.90 -8.55
CA TYR A 813 2.98 -30.68 -8.14
C TYR A 813 3.83 -31.95 -8.24
N PRO A 814 5.14 -31.85 -8.53
CA PRO A 814 5.89 -30.61 -8.73
C PRO A 814 5.48 -29.90 -10.04
N ALA A 815 5.72 -28.59 -10.15
CA ALA A 815 5.38 -27.82 -11.36
C ALA A 815 6.09 -28.34 -12.62
N SER A 816 7.16 -29.12 -12.46
CA SER A 816 7.87 -29.82 -13.53
C SER A 816 7.23 -31.16 -13.92
N ALA A 817 6.06 -31.51 -13.40
CA ALA A 817 5.35 -32.73 -13.79
C ALA A 817 5.03 -32.70 -15.30
N PRO A 818 5.24 -33.82 -16.02
CA PRO A 818 4.98 -33.87 -17.45
C PRO A 818 3.48 -33.71 -17.73
N GLU A 819 3.14 -33.06 -18.83
CA GLU A 819 1.76 -32.77 -19.22
C GLU A 819 0.90 -34.05 -19.37
N SER A 820 1.50 -35.18 -19.75
CA SER A 820 0.81 -36.48 -19.77
C SER A 820 0.29 -36.87 -18.38
N LEU A 821 1.08 -36.68 -17.33
CA LEU A 821 0.68 -36.98 -15.95
C LEU A 821 -0.39 -36.01 -15.46
N VAL A 822 -0.29 -34.73 -15.82
CA VAL A 822 -1.33 -33.73 -15.50
C VAL A 822 -2.69 -34.13 -16.11
N ARG A 823 -2.70 -34.62 -17.35
CA ARG A 823 -3.93 -35.15 -17.99
C ARG A 823 -4.48 -36.39 -17.29
N GLU A 824 -3.62 -37.27 -16.78
CA GLU A 824 -4.05 -38.43 -15.99
C GLU A 824 -4.71 -38.02 -14.67
N PHE A 825 -4.19 -36.99 -13.99
CA PHE A 825 -4.82 -36.40 -12.80
C PHE A 825 -6.21 -35.84 -13.12
N HIS A 826 -6.35 -35.10 -14.23
CA HIS A 826 -7.64 -34.57 -14.67
C HIS A 826 -8.66 -35.69 -14.97
N ALA A 827 -8.25 -36.72 -15.73
CA ALA A 827 -9.08 -37.87 -16.03
C ALA A 827 -9.49 -38.63 -14.75
N PHE A 828 -8.56 -38.79 -13.80
CA PHE A 828 -8.84 -39.39 -12.51
C PHE A 828 -9.86 -38.56 -11.70
N CYS A 829 -9.70 -37.24 -11.66
CA CYS A 829 -10.63 -36.34 -10.98
C CYS A 829 -12.05 -36.40 -11.57
N GLN A 830 -12.17 -36.52 -12.90
CA GLN A 830 -13.45 -36.70 -13.56
C GLN A 830 -14.14 -38.02 -13.16
N VAL A 831 -13.38 -39.11 -13.08
CA VAL A 831 -13.89 -40.40 -12.58
C VAL A 831 -14.27 -40.30 -11.11
N LEU A 832 -13.46 -39.61 -10.31
CA LEU A 832 -13.71 -39.40 -8.89
C LEU A 832 -14.98 -38.57 -8.64
N ALA A 833 -15.17 -37.45 -9.34
CA ALA A 833 -16.36 -36.60 -9.23
C ALA A 833 -17.63 -37.41 -9.53
N ASN A 834 -17.61 -38.19 -10.61
CA ASN A 834 -18.70 -39.10 -10.98
C ASN A 834 -18.97 -40.16 -9.91
N ALA A 835 -17.93 -40.74 -9.31
CA ALA A 835 -18.06 -41.76 -8.28
C ALA A 835 -18.57 -41.18 -6.94
N VAL A 836 -18.20 -39.95 -6.61
CA VAL A 836 -18.67 -39.23 -5.41
C VAL A 836 -20.11 -38.72 -5.59
N GLY A 837 -20.56 -38.49 -6.83
CA GLY A 837 -21.90 -38.00 -7.16
C GLY A 837 -22.00 -36.48 -7.31
N ILE A 838 -20.89 -35.81 -7.62
CA ILE A 838 -20.77 -34.35 -7.69
C ILE A 838 -20.23 -33.88 -9.04
N ASP A 839 -20.47 -32.60 -9.35
CA ASP A 839 -19.98 -31.96 -10.57
C ASP A 839 -18.53 -31.48 -10.39
N MET A 840 -17.78 -31.30 -11.49
CA MET A 840 -16.48 -30.61 -11.43
C MET A 840 -16.69 -29.10 -11.51
N TYR A 841 -15.94 -28.34 -10.72
CA TYR A 841 -15.86 -26.88 -10.89
C TYR A 841 -15.16 -26.56 -12.21
N ARG A 842 -15.71 -25.60 -12.96
CA ARG A 842 -15.12 -25.03 -14.18
C ARG A 842 -15.18 -23.52 -14.05
N HIS A 843 -14.07 -22.85 -14.28
CA HIS A 843 -14.03 -21.40 -14.16
C HIS A 843 -14.90 -20.77 -15.26
N ARG A 844 -15.86 -19.94 -14.88
CA ARG A 844 -16.69 -19.14 -15.79
C ARG A 844 -16.71 -17.71 -15.28
N GLU A 845 -16.86 -16.74 -16.19
CA GLU A 845 -17.06 -15.34 -15.82
C GLU A 845 -18.21 -15.24 -14.80
N HIS A 846 -17.90 -14.75 -13.59
CA HIS A 846 -18.82 -14.58 -12.45
C HIS A 846 -19.22 -15.84 -11.66
N ASP A 847 -18.55 -16.97 -11.83
CA ASP A 847 -18.78 -18.18 -11.02
C ASP A 847 -17.54 -18.54 -10.18
N ASP A 848 -17.39 -17.89 -9.03
CA ASP A 848 -16.35 -18.23 -8.06
C ASP A 848 -16.73 -19.47 -7.24
N TYR A 849 -15.73 -20.24 -6.82
CA TYR A 849 -15.88 -21.33 -5.85
C TYR A 849 -15.61 -20.83 -4.42
N GLU A 850 -16.19 -21.51 -3.43
CA GLU A 850 -15.92 -21.26 -2.03
C GLU A 850 -15.66 -22.59 -1.31
N VAL A 851 -14.42 -22.85 -0.92
CA VAL A 851 -14.06 -24.04 -0.14
C VAL A 851 -13.97 -23.67 1.34
N ALA A 852 -14.92 -24.16 2.14
CA ALA A 852 -14.95 -23.86 3.56
C ALA A 852 -13.73 -24.42 4.31
N THR A 853 -13.29 -23.69 5.34
CA THR A 853 -12.39 -24.18 6.39
C THR A 853 -13.26 -24.73 7.53
N VAL A 854 -13.20 -26.05 7.78
CA VAL A 854 -14.22 -26.77 8.57
C VAL A 854 -13.80 -26.97 10.03
N LEU A 855 -12.67 -27.65 10.24
CA LEU A 855 -12.08 -27.95 11.54
C LEU A 855 -10.77 -27.18 11.75
N ALA A 856 -10.02 -26.95 10.68
CA ALA A 856 -8.87 -26.08 10.66
C ALA A 856 -9.29 -24.62 10.96
N ARG A 857 -8.30 -23.82 11.33
CA ARG A 857 -8.45 -22.37 11.53
C ARG A 857 -8.09 -21.59 10.27
N ASP A 858 -7.09 -22.08 9.54
CA ASP A 858 -6.51 -21.38 8.40
C ASP A 858 -6.10 -22.38 7.31
N TRP A 859 -6.26 -21.98 6.06
CA TRP A 859 -5.92 -22.76 4.88
C TRP A 859 -5.59 -21.81 3.72
N ARG A 860 -4.47 -22.07 3.05
CA ARG A 860 -4.04 -21.35 1.87
C ARG A 860 -4.72 -21.93 0.63
N ASP A 861 -5.63 -21.16 0.07
CA ASP A 861 -6.16 -21.33 -1.27
C ASP A 861 -5.19 -20.68 -2.29
N ASP A 862 -4.63 -21.47 -3.20
CA ASP A 862 -3.73 -21.03 -4.27
C ASP A 862 -4.43 -20.84 -5.62
N GLY A 863 -5.75 -20.97 -5.66
CA GLY A 863 -6.55 -20.91 -6.88
C GLY A 863 -6.78 -22.30 -7.50
N ALA A 864 -7.97 -22.52 -8.04
CA ALA A 864 -8.24 -23.69 -8.86
C ALA A 864 -7.28 -23.72 -10.07
N ALA A 865 -6.82 -24.93 -10.44
CA ALA A 865 -6.07 -25.13 -11.67
C ALA A 865 -6.90 -24.61 -12.86
N GLN A 866 -6.28 -23.83 -13.74
CA GLN A 866 -6.97 -23.33 -14.92
C GLN A 866 -7.27 -24.48 -15.88
N ASP A 867 -8.48 -24.48 -16.46
CA ASP A 867 -8.89 -25.43 -17.49
C ASP A 867 -7.99 -25.26 -18.73
N ARG A 868 -6.90 -26.05 -18.81
CA ARG A 868 -5.99 -26.05 -19.97
C ARG A 868 -6.62 -26.65 -21.24
N GLU A 869 -7.88 -27.09 -21.18
CA GLU A 869 -8.61 -27.59 -22.35
C GLU A 869 -8.84 -26.48 -23.40
N GLU A 870 -8.93 -25.20 -23.03
CA GLU A 870 -9.03 -24.08 -24.00
C GLU A 870 -7.70 -23.72 -24.67
N LEU A 871 -6.56 -24.20 -24.17
CA LEU A 871 -5.24 -24.00 -24.79
C LEU A 871 -4.86 -25.13 -25.76
N LEU A 872 -5.65 -26.21 -25.80
CA LEU A 872 -5.39 -27.43 -26.59
C LEU A 872 -6.51 -27.77 -27.59
N ALA A 873 -7.53 -26.92 -27.70
CA ALA A 873 -8.48 -26.88 -28.82
C ALA A 873 -8.07 -25.76 -29.79
#